data_AF-A0A4V1V4U3-F1
#
_entry.id   AF-A0A4V1V4U3-F1
#
_cell.length_a   1.000
_cell.length_b   1.000
_cell.length_c   1.000
_cell.angle_alpha   90.00
_cell.angle_beta   90.00
_cell.angle_gamma   90.00
#
_symmetry.space_group_name_H-M   'P 1'
#
loop_
_entity.id
_entity.type
_entity.pdbx_description
1 polymer ?
#
loop_
_entity_poly.entity_id
_entity_poly.type
_entity_poly.pdbx_seq_one_letter_code
_entity_poly.pdbx_strand_id
1 'polypeptide(L)'
;MYPASLANGSAHGSFHPHPRRTDDAATGICLCRVNVRARPPWRDSKSFCATIQTYHRDRVSGGDRRKAGKRGYEILKCQDPEPRFFVWPRPGNIRGRGLNVPVEFDVRPGEIYQLTLLLQKVSDIAGGICEMPVVFSDAQGRPLDPRLGCGALALTDPGPLDIEVAPAGPLEDSARVAATAIRFLVAPPDAARLTIGDPPEGVALHRVNLDPLSVLWHADEGQRLLGDLKRQVALRLDLAARVWQDAGDLPALWDGPIRTPADQAEALIAAHTRGGDWSAALGLDAMETELRDHALRTARQRAGAETPVKVGFIGSPRGYDRLGAIAETIWIRESEVHDQLDMFVPDVVVVEAGADTPAPRDDWQMAFSAGFGGDLPARGAALFEAAGARGIPVHLWVTGLPDVAPLWRGAADRADRVIAEGQGQDWSDLAPDAIVARGVEPASVSMAHPGDRPDDLMLVPAATDISQSPTFFDLVDGGALYDTLLCDFTYGFKSSTLSKRLTNPDLEIVAEHIPARARALLQAARLVLLPGRSVRSDAALAQIAIDAIASGAIPVLFGAYEGNEPILSGLDTVASAPDLLRLQTLMRVSWVRQRRWRTLWRQVTRDCVWTSADRTALLGRDPFPKSFDRPRVSVVLPTRRPHLFPACLENFRRQSWPDAELIVVFNTGGIPRDLPALRDNEHVHALPITATVGECLNRGITDATGRYWVKMDDDDFYADTYLEETAGYFRASQADATGRQAAAFYFEGPDETVWRERVTARCSSLLAGPVPVSGASLSGDAEAGLPPFSMAMKNTADGDWQERLRAGGFRMFSGDGISMVVQRGADEASHTWKLSAARIIMDDLRPVTTGRLSDRLNA
;
A
#
# COMPACT_ATOMS: atom_id res chain seq x y z
N MET A 1 34.92 31.19 -12.01
CA MET A 1 35.66 32.45 -11.77
C MET A 1 34.69 33.51 -11.27
N TYR A 2 35.17 34.46 -10.48
CA TYR A 2 34.48 35.62 -9.85
C TYR A 2 33.82 36.63 -10.83
N PRO A 3 33.08 37.70 -10.39
CA PRO A 3 32.49 37.99 -9.06
C PRO A 3 31.08 38.68 -9.04
N ALA A 4 30.57 38.93 -7.82
CA ALA A 4 29.84 40.14 -7.36
C ALA A 4 28.37 40.41 -7.79
N SER A 5 27.53 41.15 -7.05
CA SER A 5 27.50 41.56 -5.61
C SER A 5 26.17 42.30 -5.30
N LEU A 6 25.95 42.66 -4.02
CA LEU A 6 24.90 43.53 -3.43
C LEU A 6 23.59 42.83 -3.02
N ALA A 7 22.89 43.19 -1.93
CA ALA A 7 23.18 43.70 -0.58
C ALA A 7 21.87 44.25 0.01
N ASN A 8 21.50 43.77 1.20
CA ASN A 8 20.64 44.36 2.24
C ASN A 8 19.59 45.45 1.94
N GLY A 9 18.36 45.21 2.41
CA GLY A 9 17.33 46.23 2.58
C GLY A 9 16.25 45.81 3.59
N SER A 10 16.48 46.04 4.89
CA SER A 10 15.53 45.77 5.97
C SER A 10 14.56 46.94 6.20
N ALA A 11 13.25 46.68 6.35
CA ALA A 11 12.33 47.63 6.98
C ALA A 11 11.13 46.92 7.65
N HIS A 12 10.79 47.34 8.87
CA HIS A 12 9.61 46.90 9.62
C HIS A 12 8.31 47.52 9.07
N GLY A 13 7.16 46.89 9.33
CA GLY A 13 5.85 47.46 8.98
C GLY A 13 4.64 46.58 9.34
N SER A 14 4.41 46.34 10.63
CA SER A 14 3.16 45.73 11.12
C SER A 14 1.96 46.67 10.93
N PHE A 15 0.79 46.18 10.47
CA PHE A 15 -0.56 46.58 10.95
C PHE A 15 -1.70 45.77 10.28
N HIS A 16 -2.48 45.04 11.10
CA HIS A 16 -3.92 44.74 10.85
C HIS A 16 -4.76 45.99 11.23
N PRO A 17 -6.10 46.12 11.02
CA PRO A 17 -7.13 45.06 10.76
C PRO A 17 -8.34 45.38 9.82
N HIS A 18 -8.97 44.34 9.25
CA HIS A 18 -10.43 44.14 9.02
C HIS A 18 -11.32 45.24 8.30
N PRO A 19 -12.65 45.05 8.04
CA PRO A 19 -13.14 44.34 6.85
C PRO A 19 -14.36 45.02 6.13
N ARG A 20 -15.05 44.26 5.25
CA ARG A 20 -16.35 44.48 4.53
C ARG A 20 -16.21 45.07 3.11
N ARG A 21 -16.66 44.40 2.03
CA ARG A 21 -18.03 44.08 1.51
C ARG A 21 -18.74 45.28 0.86
N THR A 22 -18.86 45.31 -0.49
CA THR A 22 -20.10 45.17 -1.30
C THR A 22 -19.88 45.48 -2.79
N ASP A 23 -20.27 44.53 -3.65
CA ASP A 23 -21.13 44.60 -4.86
C ASP A 23 -20.85 45.57 -6.05
N ASP A 24 -20.82 44.94 -7.24
CA ASP A 24 -21.39 45.31 -8.55
C ASP A 24 -21.18 46.68 -9.24
N ALA A 25 -20.77 46.66 -10.52
CA ALA A 25 -21.74 46.63 -11.65
C ALA A 25 -21.12 46.71 -13.08
N ALA A 26 -21.79 46.04 -14.04
CA ALA A 26 -21.95 46.40 -15.48
C ALA A 26 -20.70 46.40 -16.41
N THR A 27 -20.74 46.16 -17.74
CA THR A 27 -21.78 45.92 -18.79
C THR A 27 -21.06 45.30 -20.03
N GLY A 28 -21.64 44.70 -21.08
CA GLY A 28 -23.03 44.38 -21.49
C GLY A 28 -22.99 43.38 -22.69
N ILE A 29 -23.94 42.44 -22.82
CA ILE A 29 -25.16 42.48 -23.67
C ILE A 29 -24.94 42.60 -25.19
N CYS A 30 -25.20 41.52 -25.96
CA CYS A 30 -26.33 41.37 -26.90
C CYS A 30 -26.29 39.96 -27.57
N LEU A 31 -27.10 38.96 -27.18
CA LEU A 31 -28.50 38.68 -27.57
C LEU A 31 -28.81 38.59 -29.08
N CYS A 32 -29.19 37.39 -29.52
CA CYS A 32 -30.23 37.20 -30.54
C CYS A 32 -31.00 35.89 -30.28
N ARG A 33 -32.33 35.95 -30.24
CA ARG A 33 -33.26 34.83 -29.99
C ARG A 33 -33.99 34.46 -31.29
N VAL A 34 -34.33 33.17 -31.47
CA VAL A 34 -35.67 32.77 -31.96
C VAL A 34 -36.14 31.52 -31.18
N ASN A 35 -37.42 31.49 -30.82
CA ASN A 35 -38.12 30.38 -30.13
C ASN A 35 -38.68 29.36 -31.13
N VAL A 36 -39.00 28.13 -30.67
CA VAL A 36 -40.34 27.50 -30.78
C VAL A 36 -40.34 26.13 -30.06
N ARG A 37 -41.47 25.79 -29.41
CA ARG A 37 -41.72 24.50 -28.72
C ARG A 37 -42.24 23.42 -29.69
N ALA A 38 -41.83 22.16 -29.51
CA ALA A 38 -42.64 20.97 -29.82
C ALA A 38 -42.15 19.68 -29.08
N ARG A 39 -43.09 18.85 -28.62
CA ARG A 39 -43.00 17.38 -28.39
C ARG A 39 -43.87 16.71 -29.50
N PRO A 40 -44.01 15.36 -29.65
CA PRO A 40 -43.32 14.17 -29.09
C PRO A 40 -42.56 13.44 -30.26
N PRO A 41 -42.41 12.08 -30.44
CA PRO A 41 -42.71 10.89 -29.62
C PRO A 41 -41.55 9.84 -29.54
N TRP A 42 -41.90 8.55 -29.45
CA TRP A 42 -41.03 7.35 -29.42
C TRP A 42 -41.08 6.54 -30.74
N ARG A 43 -40.17 5.55 -30.89
CA ARG A 43 -39.94 4.54 -31.97
C ARG A 43 -38.84 4.91 -32.98
N ASP A 44 -38.04 3.99 -33.53
CA ASP A 44 -38.00 2.50 -33.44
C ASP A 44 -36.55 1.96 -33.34
N SER A 45 -36.41 0.77 -32.75
CA SER A 45 -35.14 0.03 -32.65
C SER A 45 -34.93 -0.94 -33.82
N LYS A 46 -33.72 -1.01 -34.41
CA LYS A 46 -33.17 -2.23 -35.04
C LYS A 46 -31.70 -2.07 -35.47
N SER A 47 -30.97 -3.20 -35.41
CA SER A 47 -29.70 -3.47 -36.11
C SER A 47 -28.43 -2.73 -35.65
N PHE A 48 -27.64 -3.35 -34.75
CA PHE A 48 -26.33 -3.92 -35.13
C PHE A 48 -25.73 -4.73 -33.98
N CYS A 49 -25.62 -6.05 -34.15
CA CYS A 49 -24.78 -6.92 -33.33
C CYS A 49 -24.57 -8.26 -34.05
N ALA A 50 -23.32 -8.56 -34.41
CA ALA A 50 -22.72 -9.89 -34.56
C ALA A 50 -21.55 -9.88 -35.57
N THR A 51 -20.32 -9.99 -35.06
CA THR A 51 -19.28 -10.86 -35.65
C THR A 51 -18.42 -11.39 -34.51
N ILE A 52 -18.76 -12.58 -34.01
CA ILE A 52 -17.85 -13.39 -33.19
C ILE A 52 -17.43 -14.57 -34.06
N GLN A 53 -16.14 -14.72 -34.32
CA GLN A 53 -15.58 -15.92 -34.95
C GLN A 53 -15.16 -16.90 -33.86
N THR A 54 -15.90 -17.99 -33.70
CA THR A 54 -15.46 -19.15 -32.92
C THR A 54 -14.75 -20.16 -33.82
N TYR A 55 -13.49 -20.45 -33.51
CA TYR A 55 -12.79 -21.63 -34.04
C TYR A 55 -12.94 -22.80 -33.07
N HIS A 56 -13.53 -23.90 -33.53
CA HIS A 56 -13.39 -25.22 -32.90
C HIS A 56 -13.13 -26.24 -34.01
N ARG A 57 -12.16 -27.14 -33.79
CA ARG A 57 -11.83 -28.25 -34.70
C ARG A 57 -12.41 -29.55 -34.15
N ASP A 58 -12.98 -30.36 -35.04
CA ASP A 58 -13.73 -31.57 -34.71
C ASP A 58 -12.91 -32.71 -34.08
N ARG A 59 -13.61 -33.58 -33.33
CA ARG A 59 -13.72 -34.99 -33.73
C ARG A 59 -14.99 -35.68 -33.20
N VAL A 60 -15.42 -36.70 -33.94
CA VAL A 60 -16.80 -37.22 -33.96
C VAL A 60 -16.92 -38.62 -33.35
N SER A 61 -17.97 -38.84 -32.55
CA SER A 61 -18.87 -40.03 -32.51
C SER A 61 -19.70 -39.98 -31.21
N GLY A 62 -20.98 -40.36 -31.12
CA GLY A 62 -21.96 -40.80 -32.12
C GLY A 62 -23.06 -41.60 -31.38
N GLY A 63 -24.33 -41.15 -31.34
CA GLY A 63 -25.31 -41.81 -30.45
C GLY A 63 -26.74 -41.25 -30.38
N ASP A 64 -27.48 -41.35 -31.48
CA ASP A 64 -28.96 -41.44 -31.62
C ASP A 64 -29.92 -40.38 -31.01
N ARG A 65 -31.13 -40.33 -31.58
CA ARG A 65 -32.20 -39.34 -31.38
C ARG A 65 -33.34 -39.89 -30.52
N ARG A 66 -34.10 -39.02 -29.84
CA ARG A 66 -35.58 -38.90 -30.01
C ARG A 66 -36.27 -37.84 -29.12
N LYS A 67 -37.35 -37.27 -29.70
CA LYS A 67 -38.48 -36.52 -29.08
C LYS A 67 -38.20 -35.15 -28.47
N ALA A 68 -38.29 -34.12 -29.32
CA ALA A 68 -38.62 -32.76 -28.90
C ALA A 68 -40.15 -32.58 -28.76
N GLY A 69 -40.59 -31.86 -27.72
CA GLY A 69 -41.98 -31.47 -27.48
C GLY A 69 -42.09 -29.97 -27.22
N LYS A 70 -43.09 -29.30 -27.81
CA LYS A 70 -43.26 -27.84 -27.75
C LYS A 70 -43.59 -27.32 -26.34
N ARG A 71 -42.77 -26.39 -25.84
CA ARG A 71 -43.12 -25.23 -24.99
C ARG A 71 -42.18 -24.11 -25.48
N GLY A 72 -42.59 -22.87 -25.72
CA GLY A 72 -43.44 -22.03 -24.89
C GLY A 72 -42.54 -20.90 -24.39
N TYR A 73 -42.26 -19.91 -25.25
CA TYR A 73 -41.43 -18.76 -24.90
C TYR A 73 -42.25 -17.80 -24.04
N GLU A 74 -41.94 -17.75 -22.74
CA GLU A 74 -42.47 -16.76 -21.83
C GLU A 74 -41.45 -15.62 -21.71
N ILE A 75 -41.89 -14.40 -22.01
CA ILE A 75 -41.03 -13.20 -21.95
C ILE A 75 -40.94 -12.79 -20.48
N LEU A 76 -39.87 -13.23 -19.80
CA LEU A 76 -39.49 -12.69 -18.50
C LEU A 76 -39.10 -11.21 -18.67
N LYS A 77 -40.03 -10.32 -18.34
CA LYS A 77 -39.68 -8.94 -17.99
C LYS A 77 -38.80 -8.99 -16.75
N CYS A 78 -37.68 -8.27 -16.75
CA CYS A 78 -37.02 -7.91 -15.51
C CYS A 78 -38.03 -7.17 -14.64
N GLN A 79 -38.36 -7.76 -13.48
CA GLN A 79 -38.77 -6.99 -12.31
C GLN A 79 -37.49 -6.58 -11.59
N ASP A 80 -37.54 -5.44 -10.91
CA ASP A 80 -36.38 -4.77 -10.33
C ASP A 80 -35.57 -5.69 -9.39
N PRO A 81 -34.23 -5.56 -9.37
CA PRO A 81 -33.41 -6.19 -8.36
C PRO A 81 -33.54 -5.39 -7.06
N GLU A 82 -34.63 -5.56 -6.31
CA GLU A 82 -34.60 -5.18 -4.90
C GLU A 82 -33.56 -6.05 -4.19
N PRO A 83 -32.49 -5.45 -3.61
CA PRO A 83 -31.50 -6.21 -2.88
C PRO A 83 -32.15 -6.78 -1.60
N ARG A 84 -32.23 -8.10 -1.53
CA ARG A 84 -32.83 -8.83 -0.41
C ARG A 84 -31.89 -8.83 0.81
N PHE A 85 -31.69 -7.68 1.44
CA PHE A 85 -30.80 -7.51 2.59
C PHE A 85 -31.24 -8.26 3.85
N PHE A 86 -32.46 -8.81 3.90
CA PHE A 86 -32.89 -9.67 4.99
C PHE A 86 -33.63 -10.92 4.48
N VAL A 87 -33.05 -12.08 4.75
CA VAL A 87 -33.85 -13.30 4.94
C VAL A 87 -34.21 -13.35 6.42
N TRP A 88 -35.40 -12.86 6.76
CA TRP A 88 -36.05 -13.27 8.02
C TRP A 88 -35.97 -14.79 8.09
N PRO A 89 -35.52 -15.40 9.21
CA PRO A 89 -35.16 -16.81 9.27
C PRO A 89 -36.21 -17.69 8.60
N ARG A 90 -35.94 -18.21 7.39
CA ARG A 90 -36.85 -19.20 6.81
C ARG A 90 -36.97 -20.31 7.85
N PRO A 91 -38.18 -20.73 8.26
CA PRO A 91 -38.35 -21.82 9.20
C PRO A 91 -37.97 -23.14 8.51
N GLY A 92 -36.66 -23.33 8.31
CA GLY A 92 -36.06 -24.59 7.94
C GLY A 92 -36.15 -25.53 9.13
N ASN A 93 -36.51 -26.79 8.88
CA ASN A 93 -36.92 -27.77 9.88
C ASN A 93 -36.00 -27.84 11.11
N ILE A 94 -36.33 -27.10 12.18
CA ILE A 94 -35.69 -27.21 13.49
C ILE A 94 -36.22 -28.48 14.15
N ARG A 95 -35.50 -29.60 13.98
CA ARG A 95 -35.79 -30.84 14.74
C ARG A 95 -35.19 -30.71 16.13
N GLY A 96 -36.05 -30.76 17.15
CA GLY A 96 -35.66 -30.58 18.54
C GLY A 96 -34.73 -31.67 19.08
N ARG A 97 -33.44 -31.36 19.10
CA ARG A 97 -32.39 -31.70 20.08
C ARG A 97 -31.33 -30.59 19.96
N GLY A 98 -30.55 -30.33 21.00
CA GLY A 98 -29.49 -29.31 20.94
C GLY A 98 -28.49 -29.60 19.82
N LEU A 99 -27.91 -28.56 19.23
CA LEU A 99 -26.84 -28.72 18.26
C LEU A 99 -25.60 -29.30 18.94
N ASN A 100 -24.87 -30.16 18.23
CA ASN A 100 -23.54 -30.58 18.68
C ASN A 100 -22.60 -29.38 18.59
N VAL A 101 -21.88 -29.12 19.66
CA VAL A 101 -20.86 -28.09 19.82
C VAL A 101 -19.50 -28.77 20.10
N PRO A 102 -18.36 -28.12 19.80
CA PRO A 102 -18.24 -26.82 19.14
C PRO A 102 -18.69 -26.84 17.67
N VAL A 103 -19.02 -25.67 17.12
CA VAL A 103 -19.35 -25.49 15.70
C VAL A 103 -18.29 -24.63 15.03
N GLU A 104 -17.63 -25.16 14.00
CA GLU A 104 -16.61 -24.46 13.21
C GLU A 104 -17.17 -23.94 11.87
N PHE A 105 -16.66 -22.78 11.44
CA PHE A 105 -16.93 -22.15 10.15
C PHE A 105 -15.61 -21.73 9.49
N ASP A 106 -15.47 -21.97 8.18
CA ASP A 106 -14.41 -21.36 7.39
C ASP A 106 -14.68 -19.86 7.24
N VAL A 107 -13.66 -19.03 7.49
CA VAL A 107 -13.76 -17.57 7.35
C VAL A 107 -12.62 -16.99 6.50
N ARG A 108 -12.82 -15.76 6.01
CA ARG A 108 -11.84 -15.02 5.21
C ARG A 108 -11.43 -13.75 5.94
N PRO A 109 -10.13 -13.39 6.01
CA PRO A 109 -9.71 -12.15 6.65
C PRO A 109 -10.39 -10.92 6.02
N GLY A 110 -10.82 -9.98 6.87
CA GLY A 110 -11.52 -8.75 6.50
C GLY A 110 -12.99 -8.91 6.11
N GLU A 111 -13.49 -10.14 6.00
CA GLU A 111 -14.89 -10.41 5.69
C GLU A 111 -15.75 -10.08 6.93
N ILE A 112 -16.93 -9.53 6.67
CA ILE A 112 -17.88 -9.12 7.69
C ILE A 112 -19.01 -10.14 7.70
N TYR A 113 -19.26 -10.76 8.85
CA TYR A 113 -20.23 -11.84 9.00
C TYR A 113 -21.39 -11.45 9.89
N GLN A 114 -22.59 -11.91 9.55
CA GLN A 114 -23.73 -11.98 10.44
C GLN A 114 -23.75 -13.32 11.16
N LEU A 115 -23.41 -13.33 12.45
CA LEU A 115 -23.65 -14.45 13.34
C LEU A 115 -25.11 -14.38 13.85
N THR A 116 -25.86 -15.45 13.64
CA THR A 116 -27.26 -15.58 14.11
C THR A 116 -27.35 -16.72 15.12
N LEU A 117 -27.84 -16.45 16.32
CA LEU A 117 -27.92 -17.42 17.43
C LEU A 117 -29.33 -17.55 17.99
N LEU A 118 -29.68 -18.73 18.51
CA LEU A 118 -30.87 -18.95 19.34
C LEU A 118 -30.50 -19.88 20.49
N LEU A 119 -30.50 -19.32 21.70
CA LEU A 119 -30.20 -20.01 22.95
C LEU A 119 -31.48 -20.13 23.79
N GLN A 120 -31.63 -21.23 24.52
CA GLN A 120 -32.74 -21.43 25.46
C GLN A 120 -32.26 -22.09 26.75
N LYS A 121 -32.85 -21.70 27.89
CA LYS A 121 -32.69 -22.42 29.15
C LYS A 121 -33.31 -23.82 29.08
N VAL A 122 -32.56 -24.83 29.51
CA VAL A 122 -33.02 -26.21 29.69
C VAL A 122 -33.07 -26.65 31.15
N SER A 123 -32.52 -25.85 32.07
CA SER A 123 -32.69 -25.96 33.52
C SER A 123 -33.01 -24.59 34.14
N ASP A 124 -33.39 -24.58 35.42
CA ASP A 124 -33.74 -23.36 36.15
C ASP A 124 -32.48 -22.60 36.59
N ILE A 125 -31.93 -21.81 35.65
CA ILE A 125 -30.77 -20.94 35.86
C ILE A 125 -31.18 -19.47 35.93
N ALA A 126 -30.50 -18.68 36.76
CA ALA A 126 -30.71 -17.23 36.88
C ALA A 126 -30.17 -16.47 35.64
N GLY A 127 -30.61 -15.22 35.46
CA GLY A 127 -30.18 -14.34 34.36
C GLY A 127 -30.98 -14.50 33.07
N GLY A 128 -30.84 -13.54 32.15
CA GLY A 128 -31.50 -13.53 30.82
C GLY A 128 -30.54 -13.48 29.63
N ILE A 129 -29.24 -13.45 29.91
CA ILE A 129 -28.13 -13.30 28.97
C ILE A 129 -27.08 -14.34 29.37
N CYS A 130 -26.32 -14.86 28.41
CA CYS A 130 -25.09 -15.59 28.72
C CYS A 130 -23.95 -15.22 27.76
N GLU A 131 -22.74 -15.37 28.26
CA GLU A 131 -21.49 -15.27 27.51
C GLU A 131 -21.31 -16.51 26.60
N MET A 132 -21.22 -16.30 25.29
CA MET A 132 -20.92 -17.34 24.30
C MET A 132 -19.45 -17.25 23.84
N PRO A 133 -18.65 -18.32 23.97
CA PRO A 133 -17.29 -18.34 23.45
C PRO A 133 -17.27 -18.29 21.92
N VAL A 134 -16.57 -17.30 21.36
CA VAL A 134 -16.40 -17.11 19.92
C VAL A 134 -14.93 -16.86 19.62
N VAL A 135 -14.27 -17.81 18.96
CA VAL A 135 -12.80 -17.82 18.80
C VAL A 135 -12.42 -17.89 17.33
N PHE A 136 -11.74 -16.85 16.83
CA PHE A 136 -11.06 -16.90 15.55
C PHE A 136 -9.74 -17.67 15.68
N SER A 137 -9.35 -18.40 14.62
CA SER A 137 -8.06 -19.08 14.54
C SER A 137 -7.46 -18.98 13.14
N ASP A 138 -6.12 -19.06 13.08
CA ASP A 138 -5.38 -19.08 11.81
C ASP A 138 -5.42 -20.45 11.12
N ALA A 139 -4.77 -20.55 9.96
CA ALA A 139 -4.66 -21.78 9.18
C ALA A 139 -3.93 -22.92 9.93
N GLN A 140 -3.17 -22.60 10.98
CA GLN A 140 -2.50 -23.57 11.86
C GLN A 140 -3.34 -23.91 13.11
N GLY A 141 -4.51 -23.29 13.29
CA GLY A 141 -5.39 -23.49 14.44
C GLY A 141 -4.96 -22.74 15.70
N ARG A 142 -4.03 -21.79 15.61
CA ARG A 142 -3.68 -20.93 16.75
C ARG A 142 -4.77 -19.86 16.93
N PRO A 143 -5.22 -19.58 18.16
CA PRO A 143 -6.23 -18.55 18.38
C PRO A 143 -5.72 -17.16 17.96
N LEU A 144 -6.66 -16.32 17.53
CA LEU A 144 -6.45 -14.94 17.12
C LEU A 144 -7.19 -14.00 18.07
N ASP A 145 -6.49 -12.98 18.53
CA ASP A 145 -7.11 -11.87 19.23
C ASP A 145 -7.89 -11.00 18.22
N PRO A 146 -9.22 -10.81 18.38
CA PRO A 146 -10.00 -9.96 17.46
C PRO A 146 -9.44 -8.54 17.33
N ARG A 147 -8.77 -8.03 18.38
CA ARG A 147 -8.16 -6.69 18.42
C ARG A 147 -7.10 -6.48 17.33
N LEU A 148 -6.55 -7.55 16.75
CA LEU A 148 -5.62 -7.48 15.61
C LEU A 148 -6.22 -6.72 14.41
N GLY A 149 -7.54 -6.75 14.23
CA GLY A 149 -8.25 -6.00 13.18
C GLY A 149 -8.74 -4.60 13.60
N CYS A 150 -8.64 -4.22 14.88
CA CYS A 150 -9.42 -3.12 15.44
C CYS A 150 -8.78 -1.72 15.34
N GLY A 151 -7.78 -1.52 14.47
CA GLY A 151 -7.12 -0.21 14.27
C GLY A 151 -8.08 0.95 13.97
N ALA A 152 -9.21 0.66 13.32
CA ALA A 152 -10.37 1.56 13.18
C ALA A 152 -11.74 0.89 13.43
N LEU A 153 -11.81 -0.45 13.46
CA LEU A 153 -13.04 -1.25 13.52
C LEU A 153 -13.20 -1.93 14.89
N ALA A 154 -13.56 -1.16 15.92
CA ALA A 154 -13.84 -1.69 17.26
C ALA A 154 -15.27 -2.26 17.35
N LEU A 155 -15.51 -3.41 16.69
CA LEU A 155 -16.83 -4.03 16.56
C LEU A 155 -17.04 -5.27 17.45
N THR A 156 -15.93 -5.83 17.94
CA THR A 156 -15.90 -7.03 18.77
C THR A 156 -15.03 -6.73 19.99
N ASP A 157 -15.62 -6.91 21.17
CA ASP A 157 -14.86 -7.18 22.39
C ASP A 157 -14.05 -8.48 22.17
N PRO A 158 -12.78 -8.59 22.59
CA PRO A 158 -12.04 -9.85 22.60
C PRO A 158 -12.63 -10.92 23.55
N GLY A 159 -13.55 -10.53 24.44
CA GLY A 159 -14.28 -11.43 25.32
C GLY A 159 -15.36 -12.28 24.61
N PRO A 160 -16.03 -13.18 25.36
CA PRO A 160 -17.19 -13.91 24.86
C PRO A 160 -18.34 -12.94 24.53
N LEU A 161 -19.21 -13.32 23.58
CA LEU A 161 -20.34 -12.49 23.20
C LEU A 161 -21.48 -12.63 24.21
N ASP A 162 -21.95 -11.52 24.78
CA ASP A 162 -23.24 -11.48 25.47
C ASP A 162 -24.37 -11.80 24.49
N ILE A 163 -25.15 -12.85 24.75
CA ILE A 163 -26.29 -13.28 23.93
C ILE A 163 -27.54 -13.46 24.81
N GLU A 164 -28.66 -12.91 24.37
CA GLU A 164 -29.98 -13.10 24.97
C GLU A 164 -30.45 -14.58 24.94
N VAL A 165 -30.91 -15.11 26.09
CA VAL A 165 -31.27 -16.52 26.28
C VAL A 165 -32.75 -16.69 26.58
N ALA A 166 -33.48 -17.38 25.70
CA ALA A 166 -34.91 -17.62 25.87
C ALA A 166 -35.22 -18.43 27.16
N PRO A 167 -36.29 -18.09 27.90
CA PRO A 167 -36.81 -18.92 28.98
C PRO A 167 -37.17 -20.35 28.55
N ALA A 168 -37.15 -21.28 29.50
CA ALA A 168 -37.56 -22.67 29.28
C ALA A 168 -39.05 -22.75 28.90
N GLY A 169 -39.39 -23.57 27.91
CA GLY A 169 -40.76 -23.71 27.41
C GLY A 169 -40.84 -24.01 25.90
N PRO A 170 -42.04 -23.97 25.30
CA PRO A 170 -42.20 -24.15 23.86
C PRO A 170 -41.67 -22.93 23.09
N LEU A 171 -40.72 -23.15 22.17
CA LEU A 171 -40.29 -22.15 21.19
C LEU A 171 -41.26 -22.13 20.01
N GLU A 172 -42.35 -21.38 20.14
CA GLU A 172 -43.23 -20.99 19.04
C GLU A 172 -42.58 -19.92 18.15
N ASP A 173 -43.14 -19.64 16.97
CA ASP A 173 -42.53 -18.74 15.99
C ASP A 173 -42.29 -17.32 16.54
N SER A 174 -43.24 -16.75 17.29
CA SER A 174 -43.08 -15.45 17.95
C SER A 174 -41.92 -15.44 18.97
N ALA A 175 -41.81 -16.51 19.77
CA ALA A 175 -40.74 -16.70 20.75
C ALA A 175 -39.37 -16.85 20.07
N ARG A 176 -39.29 -17.64 18.98
CA ARG A 176 -38.06 -17.79 18.19
C ARG A 176 -37.58 -16.46 17.64
N VAL A 177 -38.48 -15.60 17.19
CA VAL A 177 -38.15 -14.29 16.59
C VAL A 177 -37.69 -13.30 17.65
N ALA A 178 -38.38 -13.26 18.79
CA ALA A 178 -37.98 -12.44 19.92
C ALA A 178 -36.57 -12.81 20.42
N ALA A 179 -36.25 -14.11 20.52
CA ALA A 179 -34.97 -14.61 21.03
C ALA A 179 -33.88 -14.93 19.99
N THR A 180 -34.11 -14.71 18.69
CA THR A 180 -33.04 -14.91 17.68
C THR A 180 -32.09 -13.71 17.73
N ALA A 181 -30.95 -13.90 18.40
CA ALA A 181 -29.88 -12.92 18.47
C ALA A 181 -29.15 -12.80 17.12
N ILE A 182 -28.67 -11.60 16.85
CA ILE A 182 -27.83 -11.27 15.69
C ILE A 182 -26.58 -10.57 16.26
N ARG A 183 -25.39 -10.84 15.71
CA ARG A 183 -24.15 -10.10 15.98
C ARG A 183 -23.38 -9.95 14.67
N PHE A 184 -22.73 -8.82 14.45
CA PHE A 184 -21.76 -8.66 13.37
C PHE A 184 -20.35 -8.94 13.87
N LEU A 185 -19.57 -9.68 13.07
CA LEU A 185 -18.19 -10.01 13.36
C LEU A 185 -17.32 -9.61 12.16
N VAL A 186 -16.15 -9.02 12.40
CA VAL A 186 -15.14 -8.82 11.36
C VAL A 186 -14.05 -9.85 11.57
N ALA A 187 -13.77 -10.67 10.56
CA ALA A 187 -12.70 -11.65 10.64
C ALA A 187 -11.34 -10.94 10.71
N PRO A 188 -10.54 -11.14 11.79
CA PRO A 188 -9.28 -10.44 11.97
C PRO A 188 -8.24 -10.87 10.90
N PRO A 189 -7.11 -10.15 10.81
CA PRO A 189 -5.99 -10.56 9.98
C PRO A 189 -5.54 -11.99 10.30
N ASP A 190 -5.07 -12.71 9.28
CA ASP A 190 -4.67 -14.14 9.34
C ASP A 190 -5.79 -15.15 9.70
N ALA A 191 -7.05 -14.73 9.89
CA ALA A 191 -8.17 -15.64 10.23
C ALA A 191 -8.54 -16.61 9.10
N ALA A 192 -8.59 -17.91 9.44
CA ALA A 192 -9.03 -18.98 8.54
C ALA A 192 -10.28 -19.70 9.04
N ARG A 193 -10.48 -19.80 10.37
CA ARG A 193 -11.65 -20.44 10.98
C ARG A 193 -12.23 -19.64 12.14
N LEU A 194 -13.55 -19.74 12.32
CA LEU A 194 -14.28 -19.25 13.49
C LEU A 194 -14.90 -20.45 14.22
N THR A 195 -14.69 -20.54 15.53
CA THR A 195 -15.27 -21.57 16.40
C THR A 195 -16.29 -20.95 17.35
N ILE A 196 -17.49 -21.49 17.38
CA ILE A 196 -18.50 -21.21 18.41
C ILE A 196 -18.42 -22.34 19.44
N GLY A 197 -18.08 -21.99 20.67
CA GLY A 197 -17.89 -22.94 21.76
C GLY A 197 -19.18 -23.44 22.39
N ASP A 198 -19.03 -24.24 23.45
CA ASP A 198 -20.15 -24.77 24.21
C ASP A 198 -20.90 -23.63 24.94
N PRO A 199 -22.26 -23.64 24.96
CA PRO A 199 -23.02 -22.73 25.81
C PRO A 199 -22.85 -23.11 27.29
N PRO A 200 -23.03 -22.16 28.24
CA PRO A 200 -22.94 -22.46 29.66
C PRO A 200 -23.91 -23.54 30.14
N GLU A 201 -23.56 -24.22 31.25
CA GLU A 201 -24.37 -25.29 31.82
C GLU A 201 -25.82 -24.82 32.09
N GLY A 202 -26.79 -25.58 31.60
CA GLY A 202 -28.21 -25.23 31.68
C GLY A 202 -28.76 -24.42 30.50
N VAL A 203 -27.92 -24.06 29.52
CA VAL A 203 -28.33 -23.44 28.24
C VAL A 203 -28.16 -24.43 27.08
N ALA A 204 -29.10 -24.45 26.14
CA ALA A 204 -29.02 -25.20 24.89
C ALA A 204 -28.95 -24.27 23.68
N LEU A 205 -28.02 -24.58 22.76
CA LEU A 205 -27.92 -23.96 21.45
C LEU A 205 -28.88 -24.64 20.47
N HIS A 206 -29.92 -23.92 20.04
CA HIS A 206 -30.92 -24.40 19.08
C HIS A 206 -30.65 -23.97 17.64
N ARG A 207 -29.90 -22.88 17.45
CA ARG A 207 -29.53 -22.39 16.13
C ARG A 207 -28.21 -21.63 16.21
N VAL A 208 -27.33 -21.91 15.25
CA VAL A 208 -26.23 -21.04 14.87
C VAL A 208 -26.22 -20.94 13.35
N ASN A 209 -25.93 -19.76 12.81
CA ASN A 209 -25.63 -19.55 11.40
C ASN A 209 -24.62 -18.41 11.26
N LEU A 210 -23.72 -18.52 10.28
CA LEU A 210 -22.74 -17.49 9.97
C LEU A 210 -22.83 -17.16 8.48
N ASP A 211 -23.36 -15.99 8.15
CA ASP A 211 -23.56 -15.54 6.76
C ASP A 211 -22.62 -14.37 6.44
N PRO A 212 -21.84 -14.39 5.34
CA PRO A 212 -21.06 -13.21 4.93
C PRO A 212 -21.97 -12.07 4.44
N LEU A 213 -21.58 -10.82 4.71
CA LEU A 213 -22.36 -9.62 4.42
C LEU A 213 -21.72 -8.78 3.30
N SER A 214 -22.22 -8.96 2.08
CA SER A 214 -21.95 -8.07 0.95
C SER A 214 -22.79 -6.78 1.02
N VAL A 215 -22.39 -5.85 1.90
CA VAL A 215 -23.07 -4.55 2.11
C VAL A 215 -22.09 -3.41 1.85
N LEU A 216 -22.45 -2.47 0.97
CA LEU A 216 -21.67 -1.23 0.79
C LEU A 216 -21.93 -0.26 1.95
N TRP A 217 -21.17 -0.43 3.05
CA TRP A 217 -21.42 0.25 4.33
C TRP A 217 -21.42 1.79 4.28
N HIS A 218 -20.62 2.41 3.42
CA HIS A 218 -20.59 3.87 3.24
C HIS A 218 -21.73 4.41 2.34
N ALA A 219 -22.46 3.54 1.64
CA ALA A 219 -23.51 3.91 0.71
C ALA A 219 -24.89 3.86 1.37
N ASP A 220 -25.94 4.19 0.61
CA ASP A 220 -27.33 4.05 1.04
C ASP A 220 -27.67 2.63 1.56
N GLU A 221 -26.94 1.60 1.15
CA GLU A 221 -27.11 0.22 1.63
C GLU A 221 -26.88 0.10 3.14
N GLY A 222 -25.76 0.64 3.65
CA GLY A 222 -25.47 0.67 5.09
C GLY A 222 -26.54 1.43 5.88
N GLN A 223 -26.98 2.59 5.37
CA GLN A 223 -28.03 3.40 5.99
C GLN A 223 -29.40 2.71 5.99
N ARG A 224 -29.77 2.03 4.89
CA ARG A 224 -30.98 1.20 4.81
C ARG A 224 -30.94 0.07 5.83
N LEU A 225 -29.83 -0.67 5.89
CA LEU A 225 -29.61 -1.76 6.84
C LEU A 225 -29.73 -1.29 8.30
N LEU A 226 -29.10 -0.17 8.65
CA LEU A 226 -29.22 0.44 9.98
C LEU A 226 -30.69 0.81 10.31
N GLY A 227 -31.41 1.36 9.33
CA GLY A 227 -32.84 1.66 9.46
C GLY A 227 -33.70 0.41 9.71
N ASP A 228 -33.39 -0.71 9.05
CA ASP A 228 -34.06 -2.00 9.28
C ASP A 228 -33.72 -2.58 10.66
N LEU A 229 -32.45 -2.57 11.06
CA LEU A 229 -32.02 -3.05 12.38
C LEU A 229 -32.71 -2.27 13.50
N LYS A 230 -32.81 -0.94 13.40
CA LYS A 230 -33.54 -0.11 14.39
C LYS A 230 -35.03 -0.44 14.47
N ARG A 231 -35.67 -0.83 13.35
CA ARG A 231 -37.05 -1.35 13.37
C ARG A 231 -37.14 -2.74 14.02
N GLN A 232 -36.16 -3.60 13.76
CA GLN A 232 -36.10 -4.94 14.35
C GLN A 232 -35.89 -4.89 15.87
N VAL A 233 -35.06 -3.98 16.38
CA VAL A 233 -34.89 -3.74 17.83
C VAL A 233 -36.25 -3.51 18.51
N ALA A 234 -37.03 -2.55 18.00
CA ALA A 234 -38.33 -2.22 18.56
C ALA A 234 -39.31 -3.41 18.48
N LEU A 235 -39.35 -4.12 17.34
CA LEU A 235 -40.19 -5.29 17.15
C LEU A 235 -39.81 -6.45 18.09
N ARG A 236 -38.51 -6.73 18.28
CA ARG A 236 -38.04 -7.84 19.12
C ARG A 236 -38.32 -7.59 20.60
N LEU A 237 -38.15 -6.36 21.08
CA LEU A 237 -38.49 -5.99 22.46
C LEU A 237 -40.01 -6.09 22.73
N ASP A 238 -40.84 -5.58 21.81
CA ASP A 238 -42.31 -5.67 21.90
C ASP A 238 -42.83 -7.12 21.76
N LEU A 239 -42.15 -7.97 20.99
CA LEU A 239 -42.43 -9.42 20.96
C LEU A 239 -41.98 -10.11 22.26
N ALA A 240 -40.77 -9.83 22.76
CA ALA A 240 -40.26 -10.43 23.99
C ALA A 240 -41.16 -10.11 25.20
N ALA A 241 -41.54 -8.84 25.35
CA ALA A 241 -42.47 -8.39 26.39
C ALA A 241 -43.85 -9.05 26.30
N ARG A 242 -44.34 -9.40 25.09
CA ARG A 242 -45.64 -10.06 24.90
C ARG A 242 -45.60 -11.58 25.00
N VAL A 243 -44.49 -12.23 24.64
CA VAL A 243 -44.31 -13.68 24.75
C VAL A 243 -44.00 -14.09 26.20
N TRP A 244 -43.22 -13.29 26.93
CA TRP A 244 -42.77 -13.59 28.29
C TRP A 244 -43.23 -12.54 29.30
N GLN A 245 -44.52 -12.21 29.28
CA GLN A 245 -45.15 -11.23 30.18
C GLN A 245 -44.89 -11.52 31.67
N ASP A 246 -44.84 -12.80 32.04
CA ASP A 246 -44.64 -13.25 33.43
C ASP A 246 -43.16 -13.40 33.82
N ALA A 247 -42.19 -13.13 32.94
CA ALA A 247 -40.76 -13.37 33.17
C ALA A 247 -40.00 -12.23 33.87
N GLY A 248 -40.71 -11.29 34.50
CA GLY A 248 -40.12 -10.18 35.25
C GLY A 248 -39.26 -9.25 34.38
N ASP A 249 -38.05 -8.93 34.87
CA ASP A 249 -37.16 -7.93 34.25
C ASP A 249 -36.46 -8.41 32.94
N LEU A 250 -36.82 -9.60 32.43
CA LEU A 250 -36.19 -10.18 31.23
C LEU A 250 -36.14 -9.22 30.01
N PRO A 251 -37.22 -8.48 29.65
CA PRO A 251 -37.16 -7.56 28.52
C PRO A 251 -36.23 -6.36 28.76
N ALA A 252 -36.04 -5.94 30.01
CA ALA A 252 -35.12 -4.86 30.37
C ALA A 252 -33.65 -5.31 30.30
N LEU A 253 -33.36 -6.56 30.69
CA LEU A 253 -32.03 -7.16 30.49
C LEU A 253 -31.69 -7.25 29.00
N TRP A 254 -32.66 -7.59 28.14
CA TRP A 254 -32.44 -7.78 26.71
C TRP A 254 -32.26 -6.47 25.90
N ASP A 255 -32.56 -5.30 26.46
CA ASP A 255 -32.55 -4.03 25.72
C ASP A 255 -31.17 -3.72 25.09
N GLY A 256 -30.08 -3.90 25.84
CA GLY A 256 -28.71 -3.75 25.34
C GLY A 256 -28.33 -4.79 24.26
N PRO A 257 -28.36 -6.09 24.57
CA PRO A 257 -28.05 -7.17 23.62
C PRO A 257 -28.88 -7.14 22.32
N ILE A 258 -30.14 -6.69 22.37
CA ILE A 258 -30.96 -6.55 21.16
C ILE A 258 -30.54 -5.34 20.32
N ARG A 259 -30.04 -4.25 20.94
CA ARG A 259 -29.53 -3.05 20.24
C ARG A 259 -28.18 -3.25 19.57
N THR A 260 -27.31 -4.11 20.11
CA THR A 260 -25.93 -4.31 19.67
C THR A 260 -25.73 -4.34 18.14
N PRO A 261 -26.57 -5.02 17.31
CA PRO A 261 -26.39 -5.02 15.85
C PRO A 261 -26.57 -3.65 15.19
N ALA A 262 -27.44 -2.79 15.72
CA ALA A 262 -27.62 -1.44 15.22
C ALA A 262 -26.39 -0.57 15.54
N ASP A 263 -25.84 -0.70 16.75
CA ASP A 263 -24.63 0.01 17.19
C ASP A 263 -23.41 -0.47 16.39
N GLN A 264 -23.30 -1.78 16.14
CA GLN A 264 -22.28 -2.38 15.27
C GLN A 264 -22.43 -1.90 13.81
N ALA A 265 -23.66 -1.76 13.29
CA ALA A 265 -23.88 -1.18 11.96
C ALA A 265 -23.46 0.29 11.89
N GLU A 266 -23.72 1.10 12.93
CA GLU A 266 -23.25 2.49 12.99
C GLU A 266 -21.72 2.58 12.97
N ALA A 267 -21.04 1.76 13.77
CA ALA A 267 -19.58 1.68 13.77
C ALA A 267 -19.02 1.18 12.43
N LEU A 268 -19.68 0.22 11.77
CA LEU A 268 -19.32 -0.24 10.43
C LEU A 268 -19.45 0.85 9.37
N ILE A 269 -20.56 1.61 9.37
CA ILE A 269 -20.77 2.76 8.46
C ILE A 269 -19.68 3.80 8.68
N ALA A 270 -19.42 4.18 9.95
CA ALA A 270 -18.40 5.16 10.29
C ALA A 270 -17.00 4.72 9.82
N ALA A 271 -16.61 3.48 10.08
CA ALA A 271 -15.29 2.95 9.73
C ALA A 271 -15.07 2.72 8.23
N HIS A 272 -16.14 2.62 7.42
CA HIS A 272 -16.04 2.52 5.96
C HIS A 272 -16.25 3.84 5.22
N THR A 273 -16.60 4.92 5.94
CA THR A 273 -16.71 6.27 5.37
C THR A 273 -15.34 6.70 4.81
N ARG A 274 -15.33 7.43 3.69
CA ARG A 274 -14.11 7.88 3.01
C ARG A 274 -13.38 8.93 3.86
N GLY A 275 -12.08 8.72 4.12
CA GLY A 275 -11.22 9.61 4.91
C GLY A 275 -10.27 10.53 4.13
N GLY A 276 -10.33 10.55 2.79
CA GLY A 276 -9.40 11.29 1.93
C GLY A 276 -10.08 12.16 0.87
N ASP A 277 -9.27 13.03 0.26
CA ASP A 277 -9.59 13.90 -0.89
C ASP A 277 -8.32 14.05 -1.75
N TRP A 278 -8.45 13.92 -3.07
CA TRP A 278 -7.36 14.07 -4.05
C TRP A 278 -6.87 15.52 -4.26
N SER A 279 -7.62 16.54 -3.81
CA SER A 279 -7.32 17.96 -4.06
C SER A 279 -5.89 18.38 -3.71
N ALA A 280 -5.32 17.84 -2.62
CA ALA A 280 -3.95 18.11 -2.20
C ALA A 280 -2.91 17.57 -3.20
N ALA A 281 -3.14 16.38 -3.78
CA ALA A 281 -2.23 15.76 -4.75
C ALA A 281 -2.36 16.34 -6.17
N LEU A 282 -3.51 16.98 -6.47
CA LEU A 282 -3.79 17.62 -7.76
C LEU A 282 -3.40 19.09 -7.83
N GLY A 283 -3.16 19.73 -6.67
CA GLY A 283 -2.67 21.09 -6.59
C GLY A 283 -1.32 21.29 -7.28
N LEU A 284 -1.12 22.48 -7.86
CA LEU A 284 0.15 22.86 -8.50
C LEU A 284 1.33 22.75 -7.53
N ASP A 285 1.14 23.09 -6.26
CA ASP A 285 2.15 23.02 -5.20
C ASP A 285 2.69 21.59 -4.98
N ALA A 286 1.82 20.56 -5.08
CA ALA A 286 2.25 19.16 -4.96
C ALA A 286 3.10 18.72 -6.16
N MET A 287 2.70 19.13 -7.37
CA MET A 287 3.46 18.86 -8.59
C MET A 287 4.83 19.57 -8.59
N GLU A 288 4.90 20.83 -8.14
CA GLU A 288 6.16 21.54 -7.97
C GLU A 288 7.05 20.92 -6.88
N THR A 289 6.44 20.46 -5.78
CA THR A 289 7.15 19.77 -4.70
C THR A 289 7.76 18.45 -5.19
N GLU A 290 6.99 17.64 -5.92
CA GLU A 290 7.48 16.40 -6.54
C GLU A 290 8.64 16.68 -7.50
N LEU A 291 8.50 17.66 -8.40
CA LEU A 291 9.56 18.03 -9.35
C LEU A 291 10.86 18.42 -8.66
N ARG A 292 10.78 19.26 -7.62
CA ARG A 292 11.96 19.70 -6.84
C ARG A 292 12.58 18.53 -6.07
N ASP A 293 11.75 17.66 -5.50
CA ASP A 293 12.19 16.49 -4.72
C ASP A 293 12.85 15.42 -5.61
N HIS A 294 12.26 15.12 -6.77
CA HIS A 294 12.85 14.23 -7.77
C HIS A 294 14.17 14.77 -8.32
N ALA A 295 14.23 16.06 -8.67
CA ALA A 295 15.47 16.70 -9.11
C ALA A 295 16.57 16.63 -8.01
N LEU A 296 16.20 16.83 -6.75
CA LEU A 296 17.12 16.69 -5.62
C LEU A 296 17.61 15.24 -5.46
N ARG A 297 16.71 14.25 -5.40
CA ARG A 297 17.08 12.83 -5.26
C ARG A 297 18.02 12.36 -6.36
N THR A 298 17.66 12.61 -7.62
CA THR A 298 18.45 12.19 -8.79
C THR A 298 19.80 12.92 -8.89
N ALA A 299 19.88 14.19 -8.46
CA ALA A 299 21.15 14.91 -8.35
C ALA A 299 22.04 14.34 -7.22
N ARG A 300 21.48 14.10 -6.03
CA ARG A 300 22.20 13.53 -4.88
C ARG A 300 22.74 12.13 -5.20
N GLN A 301 21.95 11.28 -5.86
CA GLN A 301 22.42 9.95 -6.25
C GLN A 301 23.57 10.04 -7.26
N ARG A 302 23.44 10.82 -8.34
CA ARG A 302 24.49 10.99 -9.36
C ARG A 302 25.78 11.61 -8.80
N ALA A 303 25.71 12.41 -7.74
CA ALA A 303 26.89 12.93 -7.06
C ALA A 303 27.75 11.82 -6.40
N GLY A 304 27.18 10.64 -6.15
CA GLY A 304 27.89 9.45 -5.67
C GLY A 304 28.52 8.57 -6.77
N ALA A 305 28.52 9.01 -8.03
CA ALA A 305 29.18 8.28 -9.12
C ALA A 305 30.70 8.52 -9.14
N GLU A 306 31.48 7.44 -9.16
CA GLU A 306 32.94 7.48 -9.32
C GLU A 306 33.34 7.70 -10.80
N THR A 307 32.56 7.17 -11.74
CA THR A 307 32.80 7.34 -13.19
C THR A 307 31.55 7.82 -13.93
N PRO A 308 31.11 9.08 -13.71
CA PRO A 308 29.89 9.64 -14.30
C PRO A 308 29.78 9.36 -15.81
N VAL A 309 28.58 9.02 -16.28
CA VAL A 309 28.28 8.70 -17.68
C VAL A 309 27.34 9.75 -18.25
N LYS A 310 27.64 10.25 -19.44
CA LYS A 310 26.73 11.05 -20.26
C LYS A 310 26.00 10.18 -21.27
N VAL A 311 24.68 10.24 -21.27
CA VAL A 311 23.84 9.45 -22.18
C VAL A 311 23.08 10.37 -23.12
N GLY A 312 23.33 10.25 -24.42
CA GLY A 312 22.38 10.73 -25.41
C GLY A 312 21.17 9.78 -25.43
N PHE A 313 19.96 10.27 -25.21
CA PHE A 313 18.77 9.43 -25.09
C PHE A 313 17.71 9.78 -26.13
N ILE A 314 17.14 8.74 -26.73
CA ILE A 314 15.98 8.80 -27.62
C ILE A 314 14.98 7.76 -27.13
N GLY A 315 13.76 8.17 -26.77
CA GLY A 315 12.79 7.26 -26.17
C GLY A 315 11.61 7.97 -25.49
N SER A 316 11.07 7.33 -24.46
CA SER A 316 9.93 7.83 -23.69
C SER A 316 10.36 8.79 -22.56
N PRO A 317 9.50 9.72 -22.11
CA PRO A 317 9.74 10.51 -20.90
C PRO A 317 10.06 9.64 -19.67
N ARG A 318 9.48 8.43 -19.64
CA ARG A 318 9.70 7.42 -18.62
C ARG A 318 11.13 6.86 -18.66
N GLY A 319 11.61 6.44 -19.83
CA GLY A 319 12.97 5.91 -20.02
C GLY A 319 14.03 6.95 -19.64
N TYR A 320 13.77 8.22 -19.97
CA TYR A 320 14.60 9.35 -19.54
C TYR A 320 14.66 9.46 -18.00
N ASP A 321 13.53 9.43 -17.30
CA ASP A 321 13.49 9.51 -15.83
C ASP A 321 14.13 8.29 -15.14
N ARG A 322 14.11 7.10 -15.77
CA ARG A 322 14.81 5.90 -15.28
C ARG A 322 16.33 6.07 -15.38
N LEU A 323 16.84 6.54 -16.53
CA LEU A 323 18.28 6.78 -16.73
C LEU A 323 18.80 8.01 -15.96
N GLY A 324 17.96 9.03 -15.75
CA GLY A 324 18.33 10.31 -15.14
C GLY A 324 18.79 10.23 -13.67
N ALA A 325 18.54 9.12 -12.97
CA ALA A 325 19.06 8.87 -11.62
C ALA A 325 20.44 8.16 -11.59
N ILE A 326 20.90 7.64 -12.73
CA ILE A 326 22.16 6.90 -12.86
C ILE A 326 23.15 7.54 -13.85
N ALA A 327 22.69 8.46 -14.70
CA ALA A 327 23.51 9.13 -15.72
C ALA A 327 23.12 10.60 -15.95
N GLU A 328 24.01 11.39 -16.56
CA GLU A 328 23.69 12.69 -17.15
C GLU A 328 22.98 12.46 -18.49
N THR A 329 21.66 12.37 -18.47
CA THR A 329 20.83 12.05 -19.65
C THR A 329 20.45 13.30 -20.43
N ILE A 330 20.61 13.27 -21.75
CA ILE A 330 20.41 14.39 -22.68
C ILE A 330 19.48 13.93 -23.80
N TRP A 331 18.39 14.67 -24.05
CA TRP A 331 17.47 14.36 -25.15
C TRP A 331 18.10 14.63 -26.52
N ILE A 332 18.29 13.58 -27.32
CA ILE A 332 18.78 13.71 -28.69
C ILE A 332 17.62 14.01 -29.65
N ARG A 333 17.74 15.11 -30.39
CA ARG A 333 16.74 15.63 -31.34
C ARG A 333 17.13 15.32 -32.77
N GLU A 334 16.20 14.90 -33.62
CA GLU A 334 16.53 14.53 -35.01
C GLU A 334 17.09 15.73 -35.79
N SER A 335 16.51 16.91 -35.58
CA SER A 335 16.94 18.15 -36.23
C SER A 335 18.29 18.70 -35.74
N GLU A 336 18.80 18.23 -34.60
CA GLU A 336 20.01 18.75 -33.94
C GLU A 336 21.07 17.67 -33.71
N VAL A 337 20.87 16.45 -34.24
CA VAL A 337 21.65 15.25 -33.87
C VAL A 337 23.16 15.44 -34.01
N HIS A 338 23.62 16.09 -35.08
CA HIS A 338 25.06 16.36 -35.26
C HIS A 338 25.59 17.36 -34.24
N ASP A 339 24.92 18.51 -34.10
CA ASP A 339 25.32 19.59 -33.18
C ASP A 339 25.32 19.11 -31.72
N GLN A 340 24.34 18.29 -31.33
CA GLN A 340 24.25 17.74 -29.98
C GLN A 340 25.33 16.69 -29.70
N LEU A 341 25.64 15.80 -30.65
CA LEU A 341 26.73 14.84 -30.49
C LEU A 341 28.10 15.55 -30.44
N ASP A 342 28.30 16.63 -31.20
CA ASP A 342 29.52 17.45 -31.17
C ASP A 342 29.64 18.32 -29.90
N MET A 343 28.52 18.87 -29.41
CA MET A 343 28.51 19.78 -28.25
C MET A 343 28.59 19.05 -26.91
N PHE A 344 27.83 17.97 -26.74
CA PHE A 344 27.72 17.29 -25.45
C PHE A 344 28.68 16.12 -25.29
N VAL A 345 29.09 15.50 -26.41
CA VAL A 345 29.98 14.34 -26.50
C VAL A 345 29.58 13.23 -25.49
N PRO A 346 28.41 12.60 -25.67
CA PRO A 346 27.96 11.55 -24.78
C PRO A 346 28.88 10.32 -24.83
N ASP A 347 29.05 9.63 -23.71
CA ASP A 347 29.79 8.36 -23.64
C ASP A 347 29.07 7.24 -24.43
N VAL A 348 27.73 7.33 -24.55
CA VAL A 348 26.86 6.36 -25.22
C VAL A 348 25.56 7.04 -25.67
N VAL A 349 24.99 6.60 -26.79
CA VAL A 349 23.60 6.89 -27.17
C VAL A 349 22.73 5.67 -26.84
N VAL A 350 21.65 5.86 -26.10
CA VAL A 350 20.66 4.83 -25.79
C VAL A 350 19.36 5.14 -26.53
N VAL A 351 18.93 4.20 -27.38
CA VAL A 351 17.65 4.26 -28.13
C VAL A 351 16.67 3.29 -27.48
N GLU A 352 15.58 3.82 -26.90
CA GLU A 352 14.50 3.00 -26.33
C GLU A 352 13.55 2.48 -27.43
N ALA A 353 13.35 1.16 -27.46
CA ALA A 353 12.43 0.47 -28.35
C ALA A 353 11.23 -0.08 -27.55
N GLY A 354 10.08 0.58 -27.68
CA GLY A 354 8.87 0.27 -26.93
C GLY A 354 7.59 0.60 -27.70
N ALA A 355 6.48 -0.02 -27.31
CA ALA A 355 5.18 0.13 -27.98
C ALA A 355 4.46 1.45 -27.64
N ASP A 356 4.76 2.04 -26.47
CA ASP A 356 4.01 3.14 -25.87
C ASP A 356 4.77 4.48 -25.93
N THR A 357 5.48 4.74 -27.03
CA THR A 357 6.45 5.87 -27.12
C THR A 357 5.98 7.02 -28.03
N PRO A 358 5.20 8.00 -27.52
CA PRO A 358 5.25 9.36 -28.02
C PRO A 358 6.42 10.09 -27.34
N ALA A 359 7.52 10.28 -28.07
CA ALA A 359 8.56 11.21 -27.63
C ALA A 359 7.95 12.62 -27.45
N PRO A 360 8.48 13.48 -26.55
CA PRO A 360 7.98 14.83 -26.41
C PRO A 360 8.24 15.63 -27.71
N ARG A 361 7.16 15.73 -28.52
CA ARG A 361 7.02 16.39 -29.85
C ARG A 361 7.40 15.56 -31.09
N ASP A 362 6.82 14.37 -31.29
CA ASP A 362 6.83 13.55 -32.54
C ASP A 362 8.21 13.25 -33.20
N ASP A 363 9.28 13.62 -32.51
CA ASP A 363 10.68 13.52 -32.92
C ASP A 363 11.10 12.04 -33.01
N TRP A 364 11.88 11.68 -34.02
CA TRP A 364 12.25 10.29 -34.31
C TRP A 364 11.08 9.29 -34.51
N GLN A 365 9.83 9.72 -34.65
CA GLN A 365 8.69 8.80 -34.77
C GLN A 365 8.89 7.80 -35.92
N MET A 366 8.80 6.50 -35.59
CA MET A 366 9.08 5.35 -36.46
C MET A 366 10.50 5.31 -37.09
N ALA A 367 11.45 6.13 -36.66
CA ALA A 367 12.78 6.20 -37.29
C ALA A 367 13.62 4.91 -37.11
N PHE A 368 13.39 4.16 -36.03
CA PHE A 368 14.10 2.92 -35.71
C PHE A 368 13.26 1.65 -35.89
N SER A 369 11.97 1.81 -36.23
CA SER A 369 11.07 0.68 -36.47
C SER A 369 11.03 0.38 -37.98
N ALA A 370 11.45 -0.83 -38.35
CA ALA A 370 11.51 -1.31 -39.73
C ALA A 370 10.12 -1.58 -40.36
N GLY A 371 9.04 -1.49 -39.57
CA GLY A 371 7.71 -1.95 -39.97
C GLY A 371 7.75 -3.41 -40.43
N PHE A 372 6.97 -3.74 -41.46
CA PHE A 372 6.98 -5.07 -42.07
C PHE A 372 8.18 -5.33 -43.01
N GLY A 373 9.06 -4.35 -43.22
CA GLY A 373 10.17 -4.44 -44.18
C GLY A 373 11.47 -5.06 -43.63
N GLY A 374 11.66 -5.08 -42.32
CA GLY A 374 12.89 -5.58 -41.67
C GLY A 374 14.08 -4.62 -41.70
N ASP A 375 14.23 -3.83 -42.76
CA ASP A 375 15.30 -2.82 -42.92
C ASP A 375 15.13 -1.59 -42.01
N LEU A 376 16.25 -1.09 -41.46
CA LEU A 376 16.29 0.16 -40.70
C LEU A 376 15.94 1.37 -41.60
N PRO A 377 14.96 2.22 -41.23
CA PRO A 377 14.66 3.43 -41.97
C PRO A 377 15.87 4.39 -42.03
N ALA A 378 16.02 5.09 -43.17
CA ALA A 378 17.16 5.99 -43.40
C ALA A 378 17.33 7.09 -42.34
N ARG A 379 16.25 7.52 -41.69
CA ARG A 379 16.26 8.46 -40.55
C ARG A 379 17.02 7.87 -39.36
N GLY A 380 16.66 6.66 -38.93
CA GLY A 380 17.36 5.95 -37.86
C GLY A 380 18.79 5.62 -38.25
N ALA A 381 19.03 5.17 -39.50
CA ALA A 381 20.38 4.90 -40.00
C ALA A 381 21.31 6.12 -39.89
N ALA A 382 20.81 7.33 -40.16
CA ALA A 382 21.59 8.56 -40.03
C ALA A 382 22.12 8.81 -38.60
N LEU A 383 21.40 8.37 -37.55
CA LEU A 383 21.91 8.40 -36.17
C LEU A 383 23.14 7.51 -36.00
N PHE A 384 23.06 6.25 -36.43
CA PHE A 384 24.16 5.28 -36.28
C PHE A 384 25.40 5.74 -37.05
N GLU A 385 25.24 6.25 -38.28
CA GLU A 385 26.36 6.82 -39.05
C GLU A 385 26.93 8.08 -38.37
N ALA A 386 26.08 8.95 -37.80
CA ALA A 386 26.52 10.16 -37.08
C ALA A 386 27.28 9.87 -35.79
N ALA A 387 26.84 8.88 -35.01
CA ALA A 387 27.48 8.43 -33.78
C ALA A 387 28.77 7.65 -34.08
N GLY A 388 28.72 6.73 -35.04
CA GLY A 388 29.87 5.95 -35.50
C GLY A 388 31.01 6.81 -36.05
N ALA A 389 30.69 7.88 -36.80
CA ALA A 389 31.68 8.87 -37.27
C ALA A 389 32.41 9.61 -36.13
N ARG A 390 31.86 9.57 -34.91
CA ARG A 390 32.43 10.17 -33.68
C ARG A 390 32.99 9.13 -32.71
N GLY A 391 32.86 7.83 -33.01
CA GLY A 391 33.24 6.75 -32.11
C GLY A 391 32.35 6.61 -30.87
N ILE A 392 31.11 7.12 -30.95
CA ILE A 392 30.13 7.05 -29.85
C ILE A 392 29.28 5.79 -30.06
N PRO A 393 29.26 4.83 -29.11
CA PRO A 393 28.46 3.61 -29.24
C PRO A 393 26.96 3.91 -29.13
N VAL A 394 26.15 3.16 -29.87
CA VAL A 394 24.69 3.21 -29.85
C VAL A 394 24.14 1.89 -29.29
N HIS A 395 23.51 1.94 -28.12
CA HIS A 395 22.81 0.82 -27.52
C HIS A 395 21.31 0.88 -27.84
N LEU A 396 20.73 -0.25 -28.25
CA LEU A 396 19.28 -0.41 -28.38
C LEU A 396 18.73 -1.05 -27.11
N TRP A 397 17.81 -0.36 -26.42
CA TRP A 397 17.20 -0.80 -25.18
C TRP A 397 15.71 -1.10 -25.38
N VAL A 398 15.35 -2.37 -25.41
CA VAL A 398 14.02 -2.86 -25.76
C VAL A 398 13.18 -3.07 -24.50
N THR A 399 12.23 -2.17 -24.26
CA THR A 399 11.38 -2.12 -23.06
C THR A 399 9.98 -2.68 -23.28
N GLY A 400 9.56 -2.79 -24.55
CA GLY A 400 8.24 -3.26 -24.98
C GLY A 400 8.02 -4.77 -24.94
N LEU A 401 7.11 -5.27 -25.79
CA LEU A 401 6.77 -6.69 -25.89
C LEU A 401 7.74 -7.49 -26.79
N PRO A 402 8.02 -8.76 -26.45
CA PRO A 402 8.73 -9.69 -27.33
C PRO A 402 8.08 -9.86 -28.71
N ASP A 403 6.74 -9.88 -28.79
CA ASP A 403 6.00 -10.00 -30.06
C ASP A 403 6.30 -8.89 -31.08
N VAL A 404 6.77 -7.71 -30.63
CA VAL A 404 7.19 -6.61 -31.51
C VAL A 404 8.70 -6.60 -31.80
N ALA A 405 9.47 -7.57 -31.29
CA ALA A 405 10.90 -7.74 -31.57
C ALA A 405 11.26 -7.66 -33.07
N PRO A 406 10.51 -8.29 -34.01
CA PRO A 406 10.83 -8.22 -35.44
C PRO A 406 10.83 -6.80 -36.02
N LEU A 407 10.06 -5.87 -35.42
CA LEU A 407 9.99 -4.47 -35.87
C LEU A 407 11.30 -3.70 -35.60
N TRP A 408 12.16 -4.20 -34.72
CA TRP A 408 13.39 -3.52 -34.29
C TRP A 408 14.67 -4.16 -34.82
N ARG A 409 14.57 -5.26 -35.59
CA ARG A 409 15.73 -6.03 -36.07
C ARG A 409 16.75 -5.18 -36.84
N GLY A 410 16.32 -4.34 -37.78
CA GLY A 410 17.24 -3.46 -38.50
C GLY A 410 17.98 -2.44 -37.62
N ALA A 411 17.40 -2.02 -36.48
CA ALA A 411 18.10 -1.19 -35.50
C ALA A 411 19.05 -2.01 -34.62
N ALA A 412 18.65 -3.23 -34.27
CA ALA A 412 19.45 -4.18 -33.50
C ALA A 412 20.73 -4.59 -34.26
N ASP A 413 20.60 -4.90 -35.56
CA ASP A 413 21.71 -5.24 -36.46
C ASP A 413 22.73 -4.10 -36.65
N ARG A 414 22.40 -2.87 -36.23
CA ARG A 414 23.26 -1.68 -36.30
C ARG A 414 23.74 -1.17 -34.94
N ALA A 415 23.21 -1.69 -33.83
CA ALA A 415 23.58 -1.28 -32.49
C ALA A 415 24.89 -1.95 -32.06
N ASP A 416 25.71 -1.21 -31.29
CA ASP A 416 26.89 -1.76 -30.61
C ASP A 416 26.50 -2.71 -29.47
N ARG A 417 25.25 -2.62 -29.01
CA ARG A 417 24.64 -3.55 -28.04
C ARG A 417 23.11 -3.54 -28.13
N VAL A 418 22.51 -4.71 -28.02
CA VAL A 418 21.06 -4.91 -27.88
C VAL A 418 20.75 -5.41 -26.47
N ILE A 419 19.84 -4.72 -25.80
CA ILE A 419 19.52 -4.93 -24.38
C ILE A 419 18.02 -5.06 -24.25
N ALA A 420 17.51 -6.12 -23.64
CA ALA A 420 16.07 -6.32 -23.50
C ALA A 420 15.63 -6.49 -22.04
N GLU A 421 14.42 -6.06 -21.71
CA GLU A 421 13.86 -6.20 -20.36
C GLU A 421 13.06 -7.50 -20.19
N GLY A 422 13.08 -8.08 -18.97
CA GLY A 422 12.22 -9.21 -18.61
C GLY A 422 12.95 -10.55 -18.65
N GLN A 423 12.38 -11.56 -19.32
CA GLN A 423 12.93 -12.92 -19.36
C GLN A 423 13.62 -13.20 -20.71
N GLY A 424 14.85 -13.75 -20.65
CA GLY A 424 15.66 -13.95 -21.87
C GLY A 424 15.09 -14.95 -22.88
N GLN A 425 14.26 -15.88 -22.42
CA GLN A 425 13.60 -16.87 -23.29
C GLN A 425 12.60 -16.23 -24.27
N ASP A 426 12.08 -15.04 -23.95
CA ASP A 426 11.03 -14.41 -24.74
C ASP A 426 11.62 -13.70 -25.98
N TRP A 427 12.87 -13.22 -25.89
CA TRP A 427 13.52 -12.35 -26.88
C TRP A 427 14.26 -13.08 -28.03
N SER A 428 13.83 -14.30 -28.35
CA SER A 428 14.48 -15.17 -29.35
C SER A 428 14.64 -14.55 -30.76
N ASP A 429 13.74 -13.66 -31.16
CA ASP A 429 13.75 -13.00 -32.48
C ASP A 429 14.74 -11.83 -32.62
N LEU A 430 15.26 -11.33 -31.48
CA LEU A 430 16.24 -10.24 -31.39
C LEU A 430 17.61 -10.71 -30.90
N ALA A 431 17.68 -11.81 -30.15
CA ALA A 431 18.91 -12.36 -29.57
C ALA A 431 19.79 -11.30 -28.85
N PRO A 432 19.24 -10.60 -27.84
CA PRO A 432 19.93 -9.49 -27.17
C PRO A 432 21.22 -9.92 -26.46
N ASP A 433 22.24 -9.06 -26.48
CA ASP A 433 23.52 -9.24 -25.77
C ASP A 433 23.36 -9.29 -24.25
N ALA A 434 22.35 -8.59 -23.73
CA ALA A 434 22.04 -8.53 -22.31
C ALA A 434 20.53 -8.55 -22.05
N ILE A 435 20.13 -9.29 -21.02
CA ILE A 435 18.81 -9.20 -20.41
C ILE A 435 18.95 -8.45 -19.10
N VAL A 436 18.16 -7.40 -18.91
CA VAL A 436 18.13 -6.59 -17.69
C VAL A 436 16.79 -6.74 -16.97
N ALA A 437 16.80 -6.53 -15.66
CA ALA A 437 15.56 -6.47 -14.91
C ALA A 437 14.65 -5.34 -15.44
N ARG A 438 13.33 -5.56 -15.46
CA ARG A 438 12.32 -4.51 -15.65
C ARG A 438 12.35 -3.61 -14.40
N GLY A 439 13.32 -2.70 -14.38
CA GLY A 439 13.78 -2.04 -13.17
C GLY A 439 13.29 -0.61 -12.98
N VAL A 440 12.98 -0.24 -11.74
CA VAL A 440 12.91 1.15 -11.30
C VAL A 440 14.19 1.51 -10.57
N GLU A 441 14.65 2.75 -10.69
CA GLU A 441 15.64 3.29 -9.77
C GLU A 441 14.89 3.96 -8.60
N PRO A 442 15.03 3.51 -7.34
CA PRO A 442 14.28 4.08 -6.22
C PRO A 442 14.53 5.58 -5.99
N ALA A 443 15.67 6.11 -6.42
CA ALA A 443 15.91 7.56 -6.40
C ALA A 443 15.09 8.34 -7.45
N SER A 444 14.60 7.70 -8.53
CA SER A 444 13.66 8.31 -9.48
C SER A 444 12.22 8.29 -8.97
N VAL A 445 11.79 7.16 -8.39
CA VAL A 445 10.42 6.95 -7.87
C VAL A 445 10.49 6.60 -6.39
N SER A 446 10.13 7.56 -5.53
CA SER A 446 10.33 7.45 -4.08
C SER A 446 9.01 7.35 -3.34
N MET A 447 8.99 6.52 -2.30
CA MET A 447 7.88 6.44 -1.33
C MET A 447 7.74 7.69 -0.46
N ALA A 448 8.76 8.55 -0.43
CA ALA A 448 8.92 9.62 0.52
C ALA A 448 7.91 10.76 0.29
N HIS A 449 6.73 10.61 0.87
CA HIS A 449 5.65 11.59 0.76
C HIS A 449 6.02 12.87 1.53
N PRO A 450 5.76 14.08 0.99
CA PRO A 450 6.13 15.36 1.62
C PRO A 450 5.24 15.76 2.82
N GLY A 451 4.43 14.85 3.36
CA GLY A 451 3.56 15.06 4.51
C GLY A 451 2.90 13.75 4.96
N ASP A 452 1.84 13.83 5.76
CA ASP A 452 1.03 12.66 6.12
C ASP A 452 0.29 12.13 4.87
N ARG A 453 0.27 10.80 4.66
CA ARG A 453 -0.40 10.18 3.49
C ARG A 453 -1.91 10.08 3.76
N PRO A 454 -2.80 10.57 2.87
CA PRO A 454 -4.24 10.45 3.09
C PRO A 454 -4.72 9.00 3.15
N ASP A 455 -5.76 8.75 3.95
CA ASP A 455 -6.47 7.48 3.94
C ASP A 455 -7.43 7.40 2.74
N ASP A 456 -7.82 6.19 2.35
CA ASP A 456 -8.90 5.89 1.39
C ASP A 456 -8.80 6.44 -0.05
N LEU A 457 -7.62 6.89 -0.49
CA LEU A 457 -7.37 7.24 -1.89
C LEU A 457 -7.09 5.99 -2.76
N MET A 458 -7.87 5.79 -3.83
CA MET A 458 -7.67 4.73 -4.82
C MET A 458 -7.42 5.31 -6.22
N LEU A 459 -6.30 4.94 -6.83
CA LEU A 459 -5.94 5.39 -8.18
C LEU A 459 -6.28 4.32 -9.21
N VAL A 460 -6.88 4.71 -10.34
CA VAL A 460 -7.03 3.87 -11.54
C VAL A 460 -6.19 4.48 -12.67
N PRO A 461 -4.92 4.08 -12.86
CA PRO A 461 -3.99 4.66 -13.84
C PRO A 461 -4.14 4.07 -15.26
N ALA A 462 -5.21 3.31 -15.49
CA ALA A 462 -5.51 2.58 -16.71
C ALA A 462 -6.94 2.90 -17.21
N ALA A 463 -7.38 4.17 -17.08
CA ALA A 463 -8.77 4.57 -17.31
C ALA A 463 -9.32 4.24 -18.71
N THR A 464 -8.49 4.02 -19.72
CA THR A 464 -8.95 3.55 -21.04
C THR A 464 -9.46 2.10 -21.06
N ASP A 465 -9.00 1.21 -20.17
CA ASP A 465 -9.44 -0.20 -20.10
C ASP A 465 -10.90 -0.36 -19.67
N ILE A 466 -11.45 0.65 -18.99
CA ILE A 466 -12.87 0.79 -18.68
C ILE A 466 -13.74 0.67 -19.96
N SER A 467 -13.19 1.02 -21.13
CA SER A 467 -13.91 0.88 -22.42
C SER A 467 -13.95 -0.55 -22.98
N GLN A 468 -13.17 -1.48 -22.42
CA GLN A 468 -12.94 -2.83 -22.96
C GLN A 468 -13.49 -3.93 -22.03
N SER A 469 -13.58 -3.65 -20.73
CA SER A 469 -14.11 -4.57 -19.72
C SER A 469 -15.36 -4.00 -19.06
N PRO A 470 -16.58 -4.46 -19.42
CA PRO A 470 -17.82 -4.01 -18.79
C PRO A 470 -17.85 -4.24 -17.28
N THR A 471 -17.28 -5.35 -16.79
CA THR A 471 -17.23 -5.61 -15.33
C THR A 471 -16.26 -4.69 -14.60
N PHE A 472 -15.21 -4.20 -15.27
CA PHE A 472 -14.30 -3.19 -14.71
C PHE A 472 -14.94 -1.80 -14.72
N PHE A 473 -15.68 -1.47 -15.79
CA PHE A 473 -16.56 -0.31 -15.81
C PHE A 473 -17.55 -0.36 -14.65
N ASP A 474 -18.29 -1.46 -14.49
CA ASP A 474 -19.32 -1.60 -13.44
C ASP A 474 -18.73 -1.50 -12.02
N LEU A 475 -17.50 -1.99 -11.79
CA LEU A 475 -16.83 -1.82 -10.50
C LEU A 475 -16.45 -0.36 -10.22
N VAL A 476 -15.88 0.32 -11.21
CA VAL A 476 -15.38 1.70 -11.06
C VAL A 476 -16.54 2.70 -11.01
N ASP A 477 -17.56 2.51 -11.85
CA ASP A 477 -18.75 3.36 -11.93
C ASP A 477 -19.80 3.02 -10.86
N GLY A 478 -19.77 1.82 -10.29
CA GLY A 478 -20.73 1.32 -9.30
C GLY A 478 -20.80 2.09 -7.97
N GLY A 479 -19.86 3.02 -7.75
CA GLY A 479 -19.97 4.03 -6.71
C GLY A 479 -19.19 3.77 -5.42
N ALA A 480 -18.91 4.88 -4.74
CA ALA A 480 -18.60 5.05 -3.31
C ALA A 480 -17.44 4.28 -2.63
N LEU A 481 -16.91 3.17 -3.17
CA LEU A 481 -15.94 2.27 -2.50
C LEU A 481 -14.81 2.98 -1.74
N TYR A 482 -13.91 3.65 -2.46
CA TYR A 482 -12.87 4.57 -1.97
C TYR A 482 -13.00 5.90 -2.71
N ASP A 483 -12.29 6.96 -2.30
CA ASP A 483 -12.20 8.16 -3.13
C ASP A 483 -11.30 7.88 -4.34
N THR A 484 -11.91 7.89 -5.53
CA THR A 484 -11.38 7.18 -6.70
C THR A 484 -11.08 8.14 -7.84
N LEU A 485 -9.81 8.20 -8.22
CA LEU A 485 -9.33 9.03 -9.32
C LEU A 485 -9.00 8.19 -10.55
N LEU A 486 -9.56 8.59 -11.69
CA LEU A 486 -9.31 7.96 -12.99
C LEU A 486 -8.28 8.78 -13.77
N CYS A 487 -7.16 8.15 -14.11
CA CYS A 487 -6.19 8.73 -15.02
C CYS A 487 -5.64 7.65 -15.96
N ASP A 488 -4.76 8.05 -16.87
CA ASP A 488 -4.13 7.11 -17.80
C ASP A 488 -2.68 7.47 -17.99
N PHE A 489 -1.77 6.56 -17.65
CA PHE A 489 -0.32 6.76 -17.74
C PHE A 489 0.29 6.32 -19.09
N THR A 490 -0.52 5.85 -20.03
CA THR A 490 -0.07 5.27 -21.31
C THR A 490 -0.74 5.92 -22.52
N TYR A 491 -2.07 6.09 -22.43
CA TYR A 491 -2.92 6.48 -23.55
C TYR A 491 -3.65 7.80 -23.25
N GLY A 492 -3.52 8.77 -24.14
CA GLY A 492 -4.26 10.02 -24.04
C GLY A 492 -5.76 9.80 -24.25
N PHE A 493 -6.59 10.37 -23.38
CA PHE A 493 -8.05 10.39 -23.53
C PHE A 493 -8.60 11.79 -23.26
N LYS A 494 -9.90 12.01 -23.48
CA LYS A 494 -10.57 13.28 -23.12
C LYS A 494 -11.47 13.05 -21.92
N SER A 495 -11.23 13.72 -20.78
CA SER A 495 -12.06 13.59 -19.58
C SER A 495 -13.54 13.74 -19.92
N SER A 496 -13.92 14.80 -20.66
CA SER A 496 -15.30 15.07 -21.07
C SER A 496 -15.95 14.03 -22.01
N THR A 497 -15.19 13.08 -22.55
CA THR A 497 -15.71 11.91 -23.27
C THR A 497 -15.90 10.73 -22.31
N LEU A 498 -15.01 10.53 -21.35
CA LEU A 498 -15.13 9.49 -20.33
C LEU A 498 -16.27 9.81 -19.33
N SER A 499 -16.34 11.05 -18.82
CA SER A 499 -17.41 11.52 -17.91
C SER A 499 -18.82 11.36 -18.48
N LYS A 500 -18.98 11.31 -19.81
CA LYS A 500 -20.30 11.09 -20.47
C LYS A 500 -20.72 9.63 -20.53
N ARG A 501 -19.82 8.70 -20.21
CA ARG A 501 -20.08 7.26 -20.16
C ARG A 501 -20.34 6.79 -18.73
N LEU A 502 -19.68 7.43 -17.77
CA LEU A 502 -19.85 7.17 -16.34
C LEU A 502 -21.21 7.69 -15.85
N THR A 503 -21.82 6.96 -14.93
CA THR A 503 -23.06 7.34 -14.23
C THR A 503 -22.78 7.95 -12.86
N ASN A 504 -21.62 7.65 -12.27
CA ASN A 504 -21.18 8.23 -11.00
C ASN A 504 -20.63 9.66 -11.18
N PRO A 505 -21.29 10.70 -10.61
CA PRO A 505 -20.85 12.08 -10.73
C PRO A 505 -19.63 12.43 -9.86
N ASP A 506 -19.30 11.58 -8.88
CA ASP A 506 -18.25 11.82 -7.88
C ASP A 506 -16.88 11.23 -8.29
N LEU A 507 -16.75 10.70 -9.52
CA LEU A 507 -15.46 10.22 -10.04
C LEU A 507 -14.62 11.37 -10.58
N GLU A 508 -13.46 11.58 -9.97
CA GLU A 508 -12.48 12.55 -10.47
C GLU A 508 -11.67 11.97 -11.64
N ILE A 509 -11.44 12.78 -12.69
CA ILE A 509 -10.92 12.30 -13.98
C ILE A 509 -9.83 13.23 -14.54
N VAL A 510 -8.59 12.76 -14.49
CA VAL A 510 -7.40 13.49 -14.96
C VAL A 510 -6.88 12.88 -16.26
N ALA A 511 -7.11 13.58 -17.37
CA ALA A 511 -6.67 13.15 -18.70
C ALA A 511 -5.21 13.49 -19.04
N GLU A 512 -4.64 14.53 -18.41
CA GLU A 512 -3.28 14.98 -18.66
C GLU A 512 -2.29 14.25 -17.73
N HIS A 513 -1.49 13.36 -18.30
CA HIS A 513 -0.34 12.75 -17.63
C HIS A 513 0.95 13.48 -18.00
N ILE A 514 1.69 13.89 -16.98
CA ILE A 514 3.14 14.15 -17.06
C ILE A 514 3.82 13.29 -15.98
N PRO A 515 5.10 12.89 -16.13
CA PRO A 515 5.73 11.97 -15.18
C PRO A 515 5.68 12.43 -13.72
N ALA A 516 5.84 13.73 -13.47
CA ALA A 516 5.73 14.29 -12.12
C ALA A 516 4.33 14.15 -11.50
N ARG A 517 3.27 14.36 -12.28
CA ARG A 517 1.89 14.16 -11.81
C ARG A 517 1.62 12.67 -11.55
N ALA A 518 2.13 11.78 -12.41
CA ALA A 518 2.02 10.34 -12.18
C ALA A 518 2.69 9.93 -10.85
N ARG A 519 3.91 10.41 -10.58
CA ARG A 519 4.61 10.17 -9.29
C ARG A 519 3.85 10.75 -8.10
N ALA A 520 3.38 12.00 -8.17
CA ALA A 520 2.60 12.62 -7.10
C ALA A 520 1.30 11.84 -6.78
N LEU A 521 0.58 11.38 -7.81
CA LEU A 521 -0.62 10.56 -7.65
C LEU A 521 -0.30 9.20 -7.02
N LEU A 522 0.78 8.53 -7.43
CA LEU A 522 1.22 7.26 -6.83
C LEU A 522 1.71 7.41 -5.39
N GLN A 523 2.35 8.55 -5.06
CA GLN A 523 2.77 8.89 -3.70
C GLN A 523 1.59 9.21 -2.77
N ALA A 524 0.49 9.76 -3.28
CA ALA A 524 -0.72 9.99 -2.51
C ALA A 524 -1.59 8.70 -2.37
N ALA A 525 -1.68 7.90 -3.44
CA ALA A 525 -2.53 6.71 -3.49
C ALA A 525 -2.29 5.74 -2.32
N ARG A 526 -3.37 5.26 -1.70
CA ARG A 526 -3.30 4.16 -0.72
C ARG A 526 -3.33 2.80 -1.43
N LEU A 527 -4.19 2.68 -2.44
CA LEU A 527 -4.33 1.54 -3.36
C LEU A 527 -4.23 2.00 -4.84
N VAL A 528 -3.77 1.12 -5.72
CA VAL A 528 -3.77 1.33 -7.18
C VAL A 528 -4.49 0.16 -7.84
N LEU A 529 -5.65 0.40 -8.46
CA LEU A 529 -6.45 -0.65 -9.09
C LEU A 529 -6.07 -0.81 -10.57
N LEU A 530 -5.57 -1.99 -10.93
CA LEU A 530 -5.15 -2.36 -12.28
C LEU A 530 -6.09 -3.43 -12.84
N PRO A 531 -6.47 -3.38 -14.13
CA PRO A 531 -7.27 -4.44 -14.75
C PRO A 531 -6.40 -5.67 -15.02
N GLY A 532 -6.81 -6.85 -14.54
CA GLY A 532 -6.12 -8.12 -14.79
C GLY A 532 -6.18 -8.61 -16.24
N ARG A 533 -7.09 -8.03 -17.04
CA ARG A 533 -7.14 -8.11 -18.50
C ARG A 533 -7.16 -6.69 -19.06
N SER A 534 -6.10 -6.30 -19.75
CA SER A 534 -5.91 -4.94 -20.30
C SER A 534 -5.65 -4.98 -21.81
N VAL A 535 -5.83 -3.84 -22.49
CA VAL A 535 -5.26 -3.61 -23.83
C VAL A 535 -3.78 -3.23 -23.81
N ARG A 536 -3.23 -2.96 -22.62
CA ARG A 536 -1.80 -2.77 -22.40
C ARG A 536 -1.07 -4.10 -22.49
N SER A 537 0.23 -4.00 -22.75
CA SER A 537 1.16 -5.09 -22.48
C SER A 537 1.24 -5.39 -20.98
N ASP A 538 1.44 -6.66 -20.63
CA ASP A 538 1.81 -7.08 -19.28
C ASP A 538 3.03 -6.31 -18.77
N ALA A 539 4.01 -6.08 -19.65
CA ALA A 539 5.16 -5.20 -19.43
C ALA A 539 4.78 -3.82 -18.88
N ALA A 540 3.81 -3.13 -19.50
CA ALA A 540 3.36 -1.82 -19.07
C ALA A 540 2.57 -1.88 -17.75
N LEU A 541 1.71 -2.88 -17.55
CA LEU A 541 0.99 -3.09 -16.27
C LEU A 541 1.95 -3.39 -15.12
N ALA A 542 2.87 -4.34 -15.32
CA ALA A 542 3.90 -4.74 -14.35
C ALA A 542 4.72 -3.52 -13.93
N GLN A 543 5.07 -2.68 -14.90
CA GLN A 543 5.83 -1.48 -14.64
C GLN A 543 5.04 -0.39 -13.88
N ILE A 544 3.74 -0.22 -14.12
CA ILE A 544 2.88 0.65 -13.28
C ILE A 544 2.80 0.09 -11.85
N ALA A 545 2.71 -1.23 -11.68
CA ALA A 545 2.71 -1.86 -10.36
C ALA A 545 4.04 -1.64 -9.61
N ILE A 546 5.19 -1.77 -10.29
CA ILE A 546 6.51 -1.48 -9.73
C ILE A 546 6.60 -0.01 -9.26
N ASP A 547 6.16 0.94 -10.09
CA ASP A 547 6.17 2.36 -9.73
C ASP A 547 5.26 2.66 -8.53
N ALA A 548 4.09 2.03 -8.47
CA ALA A 548 3.14 2.15 -7.35
C ALA A 548 3.75 1.66 -6.04
N ILE A 549 4.37 0.48 -6.06
CA ILE A 549 5.03 -0.12 -4.89
C ILE A 549 6.21 0.75 -4.43
N ALA A 550 7.04 1.22 -5.36
CA ALA A 550 8.16 2.13 -5.09
C ALA A 550 7.68 3.47 -4.50
N SER A 551 6.47 3.93 -4.87
CA SER A 551 5.81 5.15 -4.34
C SER A 551 5.06 4.94 -3.02
N GLY A 552 5.10 3.74 -2.41
CA GLY A 552 4.42 3.45 -1.14
C GLY A 552 2.96 3.02 -1.24
N ALA A 553 2.43 2.81 -2.46
CA ALA A 553 1.08 2.34 -2.71
C ALA A 553 1.03 0.80 -2.87
N ILE A 554 -0.16 0.21 -2.77
CA ILE A 554 -0.37 -1.23 -3.01
C ILE A 554 -1.19 -1.40 -4.29
N PRO A 555 -0.60 -1.94 -5.38
CA PRO A 555 -1.36 -2.29 -6.57
C PRO A 555 -2.17 -3.58 -6.37
N VAL A 556 -3.38 -3.59 -6.92
CA VAL A 556 -4.38 -4.65 -6.80
C VAL A 556 -4.95 -4.93 -8.19
N LEU A 557 -5.11 -6.20 -8.56
CA LEU A 557 -5.68 -6.62 -9.84
C LEU A 557 -7.20 -6.79 -9.74
N PHE A 558 -7.92 -6.27 -10.74
CA PHE A 558 -9.33 -6.56 -10.96
C PHE A 558 -9.50 -7.70 -11.97
N GLY A 559 -10.09 -8.81 -11.51
CA GLY A 559 -10.27 -10.03 -12.31
C GLY A 559 -8.99 -10.86 -12.45
N ALA A 560 -9.13 -12.04 -13.04
CA ALA A 560 -8.00 -12.96 -13.22
C ALA A 560 -6.95 -12.41 -14.20
N TYR A 561 -5.69 -12.44 -13.77
CA TYR A 561 -4.52 -12.26 -14.61
C TYR A 561 -4.06 -13.62 -15.16
N GLU A 562 -3.82 -13.70 -16.47
CA GLU A 562 -3.50 -14.95 -17.19
C GLU A 562 -2.08 -14.98 -17.78
N GLY A 563 -1.32 -13.90 -17.60
CA GLY A 563 0.07 -13.82 -18.03
C GLY A 563 1.08 -14.36 -17.01
N ASN A 564 2.36 -14.07 -17.23
CA ASN A 564 3.49 -14.65 -16.50
C ASN A 564 4.42 -13.62 -15.82
N GLU A 565 4.12 -12.31 -15.85
CA GLU A 565 4.95 -11.29 -15.20
C GLU A 565 4.98 -11.52 -13.66
N PRO A 566 6.15 -11.80 -13.05
CA PRO A 566 6.22 -12.22 -11.64
C PRO A 566 5.66 -11.21 -10.64
N ILE A 567 5.78 -9.92 -10.94
CA ILE A 567 5.27 -8.85 -10.07
C ILE A 567 3.74 -8.78 -10.09
N LEU A 568 3.10 -9.04 -11.25
CA LEU A 568 1.65 -9.04 -11.38
C LEU A 568 1.03 -10.28 -10.72
N SER A 569 1.63 -11.45 -10.92
CA SER A 569 1.23 -12.70 -10.28
C SER A 569 1.28 -12.67 -8.74
N GLY A 570 2.06 -11.75 -8.16
CA GLY A 570 2.17 -11.56 -6.70
C GLY A 570 1.16 -10.60 -6.07
N LEU A 571 0.32 -9.94 -6.87
CA LEU A 571 -0.63 -8.92 -6.39
C LEU A 571 -1.91 -9.51 -5.81
N ASP A 572 -2.57 -8.74 -4.93
CA ASP A 572 -3.91 -9.08 -4.47
C ASP A 572 -4.89 -8.97 -5.64
N THR A 573 -5.86 -9.89 -5.70
CA THR A 573 -6.88 -9.90 -6.77
C THR A 573 -8.28 -9.76 -6.18
N VAL A 574 -9.10 -8.91 -6.80
CA VAL A 574 -10.51 -8.69 -6.47
C VAL A 574 -11.37 -8.94 -7.71
N ALA A 575 -12.53 -9.59 -7.57
CA ALA A 575 -13.42 -9.89 -8.69
C ALA A 575 -14.75 -9.11 -8.66
N SER A 576 -15.01 -8.39 -7.57
CA SER A 576 -16.29 -7.74 -7.30
C SER A 576 -16.14 -6.56 -6.32
N ALA A 577 -17.16 -5.72 -6.21
CA ALA A 577 -17.20 -4.64 -5.21
C ALA A 577 -17.11 -5.16 -3.76
N PRO A 578 -17.79 -6.26 -3.36
CA PRO A 578 -17.58 -6.89 -2.06
C PRO A 578 -16.14 -7.40 -1.81
N ASP A 579 -15.46 -7.97 -2.82
CA ASP A 579 -14.05 -8.38 -2.66
C ASP A 579 -13.13 -7.20 -2.39
N LEU A 580 -13.36 -6.08 -3.10
CA LEU A 580 -12.59 -4.85 -2.92
C LEU A 580 -12.89 -4.21 -1.56
N LEU A 581 -14.15 -4.19 -1.12
CA LEU A 581 -14.53 -3.74 0.21
C LEU A 581 -13.85 -4.57 1.31
N ARG A 582 -13.86 -5.91 1.20
CA ARG A 582 -13.18 -6.83 2.12
C ARG A 582 -11.67 -6.56 2.20
N LEU A 583 -11.03 -6.33 1.06
CA LEU A 583 -9.61 -5.96 1.00
C LEU A 583 -9.37 -4.59 1.64
N GLN A 584 -10.25 -3.62 1.42
CA GLN A 584 -10.20 -2.30 2.05
C GLN A 584 -10.35 -2.37 3.58
N THR A 585 -11.22 -3.23 4.11
CA THR A 585 -11.32 -3.52 5.56
C THR A 585 -9.97 -3.88 6.16
N LEU A 586 -9.20 -4.76 5.48
CA LEU A 586 -7.83 -5.11 5.90
C LEU A 586 -6.84 -3.95 5.72
N MET A 587 -6.90 -3.22 4.61
CA MET A 587 -5.95 -2.16 4.28
C MET A 587 -6.19 -0.85 5.04
N ARG A 588 -7.32 -0.73 5.74
CA ARG A 588 -7.55 0.28 6.80
C ARG A 588 -6.83 -0.07 8.11
N VAL A 589 -6.46 -1.33 8.35
CA VAL A 589 -5.63 -1.72 9.50
C VAL A 589 -4.16 -1.44 9.17
N SER A 590 -3.59 -0.38 9.75
CA SER A 590 -2.30 0.16 9.30
C SER A 590 -1.13 -0.82 9.40
N TRP A 591 -1.04 -1.66 10.43
CA TRP A 591 0.03 -2.67 10.53
C TRP A 591 -0.09 -3.74 9.43
N VAL A 592 -1.32 -4.14 9.05
CA VAL A 592 -1.59 -5.11 7.98
C VAL A 592 -1.19 -4.52 6.63
N ARG A 593 -1.60 -3.26 6.36
CA ARG A 593 -1.19 -2.54 5.16
C ARG A 593 0.33 -2.44 5.06
N GLN A 594 1.00 -2.06 6.14
CA GLN A 594 2.46 -1.97 6.16
C GLN A 594 3.13 -3.33 5.96
N ARG A 595 2.61 -4.43 6.53
CA ARG A 595 3.11 -5.80 6.30
C ARG A 595 2.99 -6.20 4.83
N ARG A 596 1.85 -5.92 4.19
CA ARG A 596 1.64 -6.21 2.76
C ARG A 596 2.55 -5.36 1.87
N TRP A 597 2.59 -4.05 2.09
CA TRP A 597 3.44 -3.16 1.31
C TRP A 597 4.94 -3.46 1.48
N ARG A 598 5.45 -3.71 2.69
CA ARG A 598 6.86 -4.10 2.91
C ARG A 598 7.23 -5.39 2.15
N THR A 599 6.32 -6.34 2.04
CA THR A 599 6.55 -7.57 1.25
C THR A 599 6.64 -7.29 -0.25
N LEU A 600 5.72 -6.50 -0.82
CA LEU A 600 5.78 -6.08 -2.21
C LEU A 600 7.01 -5.21 -2.50
N TRP A 601 7.35 -4.29 -1.59
CA TRP A 601 8.49 -3.39 -1.76
C TRP A 601 9.83 -4.13 -1.68
N ARG A 602 9.98 -5.12 -0.78
CA ARG A 602 11.16 -6.00 -0.76
C ARG A 602 11.33 -6.75 -2.08
N GLN A 603 10.25 -7.28 -2.66
CA GLN A 603 10.28 -7.90 -4.00
C GLN A 603 10.80 -6.91 -5.05
N VAL A 604 10.23 -5.70 -5.11
CA VAL A 604 10.70 -4.64 -6.03
C VAL A 604 12.17 -4.29 -5.80
N THR A 605 12.63 -4.12 -4.56
CA THR A 605 14.04 -3.77 -4.28
C THR A 605 15.05 -4.87 -4.60
N ARG A 606 14.62 -6.13 -4.66
CA ARG A 606 15.47 -7.30 -4.96
C ARG A 606 15.48 -7.63 -6.45
N ASP A 607 14.31 -7.59 -7.08
CA ASP A 607 14.07 -8.18 -8.40
C ASP A 607 13.81 -7.12 -9.49
N CYS A 608 13.48 -5.89 -9.09
CA CYS A 608 13.08 -4.79 -9.98
C CYS A 608 13.89 -3.50 -9.73
N VAL A 609 15.14 -3.61 -9.28
CA VAL A 609 16.10 -2.49 -9.17
C VAL A 609 17.37 -2.84 -9.93
N TRP A 610 17.88 -1.90 -10.71
CA TRP A 610 19.08 -2.13 -11.52
C TRP A 610 20.33 -2.30 -10.66
N THR A 611 21.02 -3.40 -10.90
CA THR A 611 22.30 -3.77 -10.33
C THR A 611 23.47 -3.20 -11.16
N SER A 612 24.68 -3.35 -10.65
CA SER A 612 25.93 -3.07 -11.36
C SER A 612 26.01 -3.74 -12.75
N ALA A 613 25.45 -4.94 -12.90
CA ALA A 613 25.39 -5.64 -14.18
C ALA A 613 24.41 -4.96 -15.16
N ASP A 614 23.20 -4.61 -14.70
CA ASP A 614 22.20 -3.91 -15.53
C ASP A 614 22.72 -2.53 -15.97
N ARG A 615 23.34 -1.77 -15.05
CA ARG A 615 23.94 -0.46 -15.36
C ARG A 615 25.10 -0.61 -16.36
N THR A 616 25.96 -1.62 -16.19
CA THR A 616 27.04 -1.91 -17.15
C THR A 616 26.52 -2.33 -18.52
N ALA A 617 25.39 -3.06 -18.58
CA ALA A 617 24.72 -3.39 -19.83
C ALA A 617 24.23 -2.10 -20.52
N LEU A 618 23.41 -1.31 -19.83
CA LEU A 618 22.77 -0.08 -20.34
C LEU A 618 23.76 1.02 -20.71
N LEU A 619 24.74 1.29 -19.86
CA LEU A 619 25.63 2.46 -19.93
C LEU A 619 27.04 2.15 -20.44
N GLY A 620 27.36 0.87 -20.71
CA GLY A 620 28.70 0.41 -21.08
C GLY A 620 29.68 0.26 -19.91
N ARG A 621 29.46 0.98 -18.80
CA ARG A 621 30.14 0.85 -17.50
C ARG A 621 29.17 1.11 -16.34
N ASP A 622 29.44 0.56 -15.16
CA ASP A 622 28.78 1.02 -13.94
C ASP A 622 29.40 2.34 -13.47
N PRO A 623 28.64 3.46 -13.37
CA PRO A 623 29.16 4.72 -12.86
C PRO A 623 29.44 4.72 -11.35
N PHE A 624 28.94 3.74 -10.60
CA PHE A 624 28.96 3.72 -9.13
C PHE A 624 30.02 2.78 -8.54
N PRO A 625 30.44 3.01 -7.27
CA PRO A 625 31.34 2.10 -6.56
C PRO A 625 30.71 0.72 -6.36
N LYS A 626 31.54 -0.31 -6.22
CA LYS A 626 31.08 -1.72 -6.01
C LYS A 626 30.16 -1.90 -4.79
N SER A 627 30.26 -1.02 -3.80
CA SER A 627 29.40 -1.01 -2.61
C SER A 627 28.05 -0.33 -2.81
N PHE A 628 27.75 0.26 -3.98
CA PHE A 628 26.53 1.04 -4.19
C PHE A 628 25.22 0.22 -4.09
N ASP A 629 25.20 -1.00 -4.63
CA ASP A 629 24.00 -1.84 -4.57
C ASP A 629 23.81 -2.49 -3.19
N ARG A 630 24.90 -2.66 -2.44
CA ARG A 630 24.93 -3.30 -1.12
C ARG A 630 25.90 -2.57 -0.18
N PRO A 631 25.58 -1.33 0.22
CA PRO A 631 26.45 -0.56 1.12
C PRO A 631 26.57 -1.23 2.47
N ARG A 632 27.77 -1.20 3.05
CA ARG A 632 28.04 -1.70 4.39
C ARG A 632 27.24 -0.90 5.42
N VAL A 633 26.60 -1.60 6.36
CA VAL A 633 25.79 -1.00 7.43
C VAL A 633 26.37 -1.32 8.82
N SER A 634 26.70 -0.31 9.60
CA SER A 634 27.26 -0.45 10.95
C SER A 634 26.17 -0.30 12.02
N VAL A 635 25.84 -1.39 12.71
CA VAL A 635 24.92 -1.37 13.85
C VAL A 635 25.65 -0.86 15.09
N VAL A 636 25.19 0.25 15.65
CA VAL A 636 25.73 0.85 16.88
C VAL A 636 24.79 0.58 18.04
N LEU A 637 25.27 -0.20 19.02
CA LEU A 637 24.46 -0.68 20.14
C LEU A 637 25.12 -0.32 21.48
N PRO A 638 24.72 0.79 22.12
CA PRO A 638 25.15 1.11 23.48
C PRO A 638 24.37 0.26 24.49
N THR A 639 25.05 -0.38 25.46
CA THR A 639 24.36 -1.17 26.49
C THR A 639 24.97 -0.99 27.88
N ARG A 640 24.10 -0.96 28.89
CA ARG A 640 24.43 -1.06 30.32
C ARG A 640 24.00 -2.41 30.92
N ARG A 641 23.53 -3.34 30.09
CA ARG A 641 22.90 -4.62 30.47
C ARG A 641 23.63 -5.81 29.81
N PRO A 642 24.84 -6.19 30.27
CA PRO A 642 25.61 -7.29 29.67
C PRO A 642 24.86 -8.62 29.49
N HIS A 643 23.85 -8.89 30.33
CA HIS A 643 23.02 -10.09 30.24
C HIS A 643 22.10 -10.14 28.99
N LEU A 644 21.81 -9.00 28.35
CA LEU A 644 21.05 -8.95 27.09
C LEU A 644 21.91 -9.19 25.85
N PHE A 645 23.24 -9.06 25.96
CA PHE A 645 24.15 -9.17 24.83
C PHE A 645 24.00 -10.44 23.96
N PRO A 646 23.70 -11.64 24.51
CA PRO A 646 23.39 -12.81 23.68
C PRO A 646 22.17 -12.61 22.76
N ALA A 647 21.11 -11.96 23.24
CA ALA A 647 19.93 -11.63 22.44
C ALA A 647 20.22 -10.51 21.43
N CYS A 648 21.07 -9.54 21.77
CA CYS A 648 21.56 -8.53 20.83
C CYS A 648 22.34 -9.18 19.67
N LEU A 649 23.23 -10.15 19.98
CA LEU A 649 23.94 -10.92 18.97
C LEU A 649 22.98 -11.74 18.10
N GLU A 650 21.99 -12.40 18.69
CA GLU A 650 20.97 -13.13 17.91
C GLU A 650 20.20 -12.19 16.95
N ASN A 651 19.84 -11.00 17.43
CA ASN A 651 19.14 -9.98 16.64
C ASN A 651 19.98 -9.44 15.47
N PHE A 652 21.25 -9.16 15.70
CA PHE A 652 22.18 -8.78 14.64
C PHE A 652 22.43 -9.93 13.65
N ARG A 653 22.69 -11.13 14.16
CA ARG A 653 23.09 -12.31 13.35
C ARG A 653 21.96 -12.88 12.47
N ARG A 654 20.70 -12.52 12.73
CA ARG A 654 19.55 -12.87 11.87
C ARG A 654 19.27 -11.86 10.75
N GLN A 655 19.97 -10.73 10.68
CA GLN A 655 19.69 -9.71 9.69
C GLN A 655 19.93 -10.24 8.26
N SER A 656 19.01 -9.95 7.34
CA SER A 656 19.08 -10.38 5.93
C SER A 656 20.14 -9.63 5.11
N TRP A 657 20.60 -8.48 5.59
CA TRP A 657 21.55 -7.63 4.87
C TRP A 657 22.96 -8.21 4.94
N PRO A 658 23.62 -8.48 3.79
CA PRO A 658 24.83 -9.30 3.76
C PRO A 658 26.11 -8.58 4.20
N ASP A 659 26.19 -7.25 4.02
CA ASP A 659 27.35 -6.45 4.40
C ASP A 659 26.99 -5.57 5.60
N ALA A 660 27.18 -6.13 6.80
CA ALA A 660 26.87 -5.48 8.06
C ALA A 660 27.95 -5.76 9.12
N GLU A 661 28.12 -4.83 10.06
CA GLU A 661 28.94 -5.00 11.26
C GLU A 661 28.17 -4.57 12.51
N LEU A 662 28.57 -5.11 13.66
CA LEU A 662 28.01 -4.77 14.96
C LEU A 662 29.09 -4.12 15.82
N ILE A 663 28.78 -2.97 16.40
CA ILE A 663 29.67 -2.20 17.26
C ILE A 663 28.94 -1.97 18.58
N VAL A 664 29.27 -2.80 19.58
CA VAL A 664 28.67 -2.72 20.91
C VAL A 664 29.53 -1.89 21.84
N VAL A 665 28.90 -0.94 22.53
CA VAL A 665 29.57 -0.05 23.49
C VAL A 665 29.02 -0.31 24.90
N PHE A 666 29.77 -1.07 25.68
CA PHE A 666 29.44 -1.39 27.07
C PHE A 666 29.69 -0.19 27.99
N ASN A 667 28.62 0.41 28.52
CA ASN A 667 28.68 1.47 29.52
C ASN A 667 28.78 0.89 30.94
N THR A 668 29.85 0.14 31.18
CA THR A 668 30.06 -0.70 32.39
C THR A 668 31.43 -0.50 33.04
N GLY A 669 32.28 0.39 32.50
CA GLY A 669 33.65 0.61 32.96
C GLY A 669 34.68 -0.43 32.47
N GLY A 670 34.24 -1.50 31.81
CA GLY A 670 35.09 -2.54 31.24
C GLY A 670 34.27 -3.59 30.51
N ILE A 671 34.90 -4.26 29.53
CA ILE A 671 34.27 -5.33 28.75
C ILE A 671 33.94 -6.50 29.70
N PRO A 672 32.71 -7.06 29.66
CA PRO A 672 32.37 -8.24 30.47
C PRO A 672 33.30 -9.42 30.16
N ARG A 673 33.58 -10.27 31.16
CA ARG A 673 34.52 -11.40 30.98
C ARG A 673 33.91 -12.57 30.23
N ASP A 674 32.62 -12.82 30.43
CA ASP A 674 31.92 -14.02 29.98
C ASP A 674 31.08 -13.74 28.72
N LEU A 675 31.70 -13.10 27.71
CA LEU A 675 31.04 -12.84 26.42
C LEU A 675 31.00 -14.11 25.55
N PRO A 676 29.92 -14.32 24.76
CA PRO A 676 29.93 -15.27 23.66
C PRO A 676 31.05 -14.99 22.66
N ALA A 677 31.46 -16.03 21.91
CA ALA A 677 32.42 -15.86 20.82
C ALA A 677 31.90 -14.87 19.77
N LEU A 678 32.73 -13.86 19.46
CA LEU A 678 32.46 -12.83 18.46
C LEU A 678 32.91 -13.30 17.07
N ARG A 679 32.23 -12.80 16.03
CA ARG A 679 32.63 -12.91 14.63
C ARG A 679 33.55 -11.75 14.25
N ASP A 680 34.25 -11.85 13.12
CA ASP A 680 35.18 -10.82 12.64
C ASP A 680 34.52 -9.45 12.40
N ASN A 681 33.21 -9.42 12.19
CA ASN A 681 32.39 -8.21 12.03
C ASN A 681 31.63 -7.79 13.31
N GLU A 682 32.02 -8.30 14.48
CA GLU A 682 31.40 -8.01 15.78
C GLU A 682 32.43 -7.41 16.73
N HIS A 683 32.34 -6.11 16.95
CA HIS A 683 33.30 -5.30 17.69
C HIS A 683 32.72 -4.88 19.04
N VAL A 684 33.54 -4.91 20.09
CA VAL A 684 33.14 -4.55 21.46
C VAL A 684 34.08 -3.51 22.05
N HIS A 685 33.49 -2.45 22.60
CA HIS A 685 34.18 -1.39 23.32
C HIS A 685 33.59 -1.27 24.73
N ALA A 686 34.33 -0.65 25.64
CA ALA A 686 33.80 -0.25 26.94
C ALA A 686 34.15 1.20 27.26
N LEU A 687 33.20 1.91 27.86
CA LEU A 687 33.38 3.26 28.39
C LEU A 687 33.17 3.27 29.92
N PRO A 688 33.70 4.25 30.65
CA PRO A 688 33.42 4.45 32.08
C PRO A 688 31.92 4.53 32.34
N ILE A 689 31.42 3.95 33.43
CA ILE A 689 30.00 3.96 33.84
C ILE A 689 29.37 5.37 33.97
N THR A 690 30.20 6.40 34.02
CA THR A 690 29.79 7.81 34.04
C THR A 690 29.47 8.38 32.66
N ALA A 691 29.79 7.65 31.57
CA ALA A 691 29.56 8.08 30.20
C ALA A 691 28.07 8.20 29.89
N THR A 692 27.74 9.23 29.13
CA THR A 692 26.39 9.49 28.61
C THR A 692 26.07 8.58 27.42
N VAL A 693 24.77 8.43 27.12
CA VAL A 693 24.35 7.69 25.91
C VAL A 693 24.92 8.33 24.63
N GLY A 694 25.03 9.67 24.58
CA GLY A 694 25.65 10.39 23.48
C GLY A 694 27.14 10.06 23.30
N GLU A 695 27.91 9.94 24.38
CA GLU A 695 29.31 9.48 24.32
C GLU A 695 29.42 8.04 23.81
N CYS A 696 28.54 7.15 24.26
CA CYS A 696 28.52 5.76 23.78
C CYS A 696 28.17 5.66 22.29
N LEU A 697 27.14 6.39 21.84
CA LEU A 697 26.75 6.45 20.43
C LEU A 697 27.87 7.04 19.56
N ASN A 698 28.44 8.18 19.97
CA ASN A 698 29.55 8.81 19.26
C ASN A 698 30.78 7.89 19.17
N ARG A 699 31.10 7.12 20.23
CA ARG A 699 32.18 6.13 20.20
C ARG A 699 31.92 5.05 19.15
N GLY A 700 30.70 4.51 19.10
CA GLY A 700 30.33 3.50 18.11
C GLY A 700 30.33 4.02 16.68
N ILE A 701 29.79 5.22 16.45
CA ILE A 701 29.79 5.88 15.12
C ILE A 701 31.21 6.25 14.66
N THR A 702 32.14 6.56 15.58
CA THR A 702 33.54 6.82 15.24
C THR A 702 34.29 5.55 14.81
N ASP A 703 33.86 4.39 15.28
CA ASP A 703 34.44 3.07 14.95
C ASP A 703 33.74 2.43 13.73
N ALA A 704 32.61 3.00 13.29
CA ALA A 704 31.83 2.56 12.15
C ALA A 704 32.57 2.78 10.83
N THR A 705 32.52 1.76 9.97
CA THR A 705 33.14 1.76 8.65
C THR A 705 32.12 1.64 7.51
N GLY A 706 30.84 1.46 7.84
CA GLY A 706 29.73 1.42 6.91
C GLY A 706 29.39 2.80 6.35
N ARG A 707 28.80 2.83 5.16
CA ARG A 707 28.21 4.05 4.59
C ARG A 707 27.05 4.54 5.47
N TYR A 708 26.26 3.60 5.97
CA TYR A 708 25.17 3.89 6.90
C TYR A 708 25.50 3.35 8.28
N TRP A 709 25.26 4.14 9.32
CA TRP A 709 25.21 3.64 10.69
C TRP A 709 23.75 3.59 11.16
N VAL A 710 23.44 2.61 12.02
CA VAL A 710 22.09 2.29 12.48
C VAL A 710 22.14 2.04 13.97
N LYS A 711 21.42 2.83 14.78
CA LYS A 711 21.27 2.57 16.20
C LYS A 711 20.30 1.41 16.43
N MET A 712 20.67 0.50 17.33
CA MET A 712 19.77 -0.47 17.93
C MET A 712 19.87 -0.40 19.46
N ASP A 713 18.74 -0.45 20.16
CA ASP A 713 18.68 -0.58 21.61
C ASP A 713 18.73 -2.08 22.01
N ASP A 714 19.22 -2.37 23.22
CA ASP A 714 19.58 -3.73 23.65
C ASP A 714 18.40 -4.61 24.12
N ASP A 715 17.21 -4.03 24.32
CA ASP A 715 15.98 -4.74 24.69
C ASP A 715 14.89 -4.75 23.60
N ASP A 716 14.94 -3.88 22.60
CA ASP A 716 13.90 -3.78 21.56
C ASP A 716 13.97 -4.93 20.53
N PHE A 717 12.81 -5.29 19.94
CA PHE A 717 12.75 -6.24 18.83
C PHE A 717 12.91 -5.52 17.50
N TYR A 718 13.74 -6.08 16.62
CA TYR A 718 13.95 -5.64 15.24
C TYR A 718 13.73 -6.82 14.29
N ALA A 719 13.01 -6.60 13.18
CA ALA A 719 12.77 -7.61 12.15
C ALA A 719 14.07 -8.08 11.50
N ASP A 720 14.07 -9.27 10.91
CA ASP A 720 15.21 -9.80 10.14
C ASP A 720 15.57 -8.93 8.93
N THR A 721 14.60 -8.26 8.31
CA THR A 721 14.82 -7.32 7.21
C THR A 721 15.05 -5.87 7.62
N TYR A 722 15.29 -5.59 8.92
CA TYR A 722 15.41 -4.20 9.40
C TYR A 722 16.57 -3.43 8.74
N LEU A 723 17.76 -4.04 8.61
CA LEU A 723 18.90 -3.40 7.93
C LEU A 723 18.68 -3.26 6.41
N GLU A 724 18.13 -4.29 5.77
CA GLU A 724 17.80 -4.29 4.34
C GLU A 724 16.84 -3.15 3.99
N GLU A 725 15.78 -3.00 4.77
CA GLU A 725 14.79 -1.94 4.57
C GLU A 725 15.39 -0.56 4.86
N THR A 726 16.28 -0.45 5.84
CA THR A 726 16.99 0.81 6.15
C THR A 726 17.88 1.25 4.98
N ALA A 727 18.65 0.33 4.38
CA ALA A 727 19.46 0.60 3.21
C ALA A 727 18.59 1.02 1.99
N GLY A 728 17.47 0.32 1.76
CA GLY A 728 16.51 0.69 0.73
C GLY A 728 15.84 2.06 0.98
N TYR A 729 15.59 2.44 2.24
CA TYR A 729 15.08 3.77 2.59
C TYR A 729 16.08 4.87 2.28
N PHE A 730 17.38 4.68 2.54
CA PHE A 730 18.41 5.62 2.12
C PHE A 730 18.46 5.76 0.59
N ARG A 731 18.50 4.65 -0.18
CA ARG A 731 18.51 4.70 -1.66
C ARG A 731 17.26 5.39 -2.23
N ALA A 732 16.07 5.06 -1.72
CA ALA A 732 14.81 5.61 -2.22
C ALA A 732 14.58 7.08 -1.83
N SER A 733 14.89 7.47 -0.59
CA SER A 733 14.61 8.82 -0.09
C SER A 733 15.75 9.81 -0.36
N GLN A 734 16.99 9.34 -0.54
CA GLN A 734 18.23 10.13 -0.54
C GLN A 734 18.33 11.04 0.70
N ALA A 735 17.86 10.53 1.84
CA ALA A 735 17.90 11.20 3.13
C ALA A 735 19.30 11.17 3.76
N ASP A 736 19.62 12.19 4.53
CA ASP A 736 20.83 12.28 5.34
C ASP A 736 20.73 11.39 6.60
N ALA A 737 19.51 11.25 7.13
CA ALA A 737 19.21 10.40 8.28
C ALA A 737 17.85 9.73 8.15
N THR A 738 17.70 8.54 8.74
CA THR A 738 16.45 7.79 8.75
C THR A 738 16.09 7.31 10.17
N GLY A 739 14.83 6.97 10.37
CA GLY A 739 14.34 6.32 11.58
C GLY A 739 12.88 5.90 11.43
N ARG A 740 12.27 5.40 12.50
CA ARG A 740 10.94 4.78 12.49
C ARG A 740 10.07 5.31 13.62
N GLN A 741 8.75 5.31 13.42
CA GLN A 741 7.81 5.93 14.37
C GLN A 741 7.62 5.12 15.67
N ALA A 742 8.05 3.86 15.70
CA ALA A 742 7.74 2.88 16.77
C ALA A 742 6.23 2.85 17.07
N ALA A 743 5.47 2.21 16.18
CA ALA A 743 4.01 2.14 16.34
C ALA A 743 3.60 1.01 17.31
N ALA A 744 4.35 -0.08 17.41
CA ALA A 744 4.11 -1.18 18.34
C ALA A 744 4.95 -1.11 19.63
N PHE A 745 4.31 -1.34 20.77
CA PHE A 745 4.95 -1.52 22.08
C PHE A 745 4.45 -2.82 22.71
N TYR A 746 5.36 -3.69 23.16
CA TYR A 746 5.03 -4.88 23.94
C TYR A 746 5.34 -4.66 25.42
N PHE A 747 4.35 -4.89 26.27
CA PHE A 747 4.45 -4.79 27.73
C PHE A 747 4.47 -6.20 28.34
N GLU A 748 5.60 -6.58 28.94
CA GLU A 748 5.81 -7.91 29.53
C GLU A 748 4.92 -8.15 30.76
N GLY A 749 4.74 -7.14 31.61
CA GLY A 749 3.95 -7.23 32.84
C GLY A 749 2.48 -7.69 32.65
N PRO A 750 1.71 -7.06 31.74
CA PRO A 750 0.37 -7.51 31.36
C PRO A 750 0.35 -8.55 30.22
N ASP A 751 1.51 -8.94 29.67
CA ASP A 751 1.67 -9.71 28.43
C ASP A 751 0.79 -9.18 27.27
N GLU A 752 0.96 -7.91 26.91
CA GLU A 752 0.11 -7.26 25.91
C GLU A 752 0.92 -6.40 24.91
N THR A 753 0.62 -6.53 23.63
CA THR A 753 1.06 -5.57 22.61
C THR A 753 -0.01 -4.50 22.39
N VAL A 754 0.41 -3.25 22.48
CA VAL A 754 -0.37 -2.06 22.14
C VAL A 754 0.21 -1.36 20.91
N TRP A 755 -0.63 -0.59 20.23
CA TRP A 755 -0.35 0.08 18.97
C TRP A 755 -0.69 1.57 19.05
N ARG A 756 0.07 2.40 18.34
CA ARG A 756 -0.12 3.86 18.23
C ARG A 756 -0.57 4.22 16.82
N GLU A 757 -1.87 4.37 16.63
CA GLU A 757 -2.40 4.61 15.29
C GLU A 757 -2.03 5.99 14.75
N ARG A 758 -1.98 7.05 15.58
CA ARG A 758 -1.71 8.42 15.09
C ARG A 758 -0.32 8.65 14.51
N VAL A 759 0.63 7.73 14.70
CA VAL A 759 1.97 7.84 14.09
C VAL A 759 2.11 7.05 12.78
N THR A 760 1.13 6.22 12.41
CA THR A 760 1.19 5.41 11.18
C THR A 760 1.10 6.29 9.92
N ALA A 761 0.34 7.38 9.98
CA ALA A 761 0.23 8.40 8.92
C ALA A 761 1.58 9.05 8.54
N ARG A 762 2.57 8.99 9.45
CA ARG A 762 3.95 9.49 9.27
C ARG A 762 4.93 8.40 8.86
N CYS A 763 4.45 7.21 8.52
CA CYS A 763 5.30 6.19 7.92
C CYS A 763 5.49 6.50 6.42
N SER A 764 6.68 6.22 5.90
CA SER A 764 7.08 6.55 4.53
C SER A 764 7.01 8.05 4.17
N SER A 765 7.37 8.96 5.08
CA SER A 765 7.32 10.41 4.85
C SER A 765 8.61 11.16 5.18
N LEU A 766 8.77 12.34 4.57
CA LEU A 766 9.84 13.28 4.90
C LEU A 766 9.45 14.13 6.13
N LEU A 767 10.36 14.25 7.10
CA LEU A 767 10.11 14.95 8.34
C LEU A 767 10.34 16.47 8.20
N ALA A 768 9.30 17.19 7.76
CA ALA A 768 9.31 18.66 7.68
C ALA A 768 8.95 19.36 9.01
N GLY A 769 8.28 18.66 9.94
CA GLY A 769 7.75 19.21 11.20
C GLY A 769 8.56 18.83 12.45
N PRO A 770 8.21 19.38 13.64
CA PRO A 770 8.95 19.18 14.91
C PRO A 770 8.81 17.76 15.51
N VAL A 771 8.00 16.89 14.90
CA VAL A 771 7.77 15.53 15.38
C VAL A 771 9.03 14.67 15.14
N PRO A 772 9.56 13.99 16.18
CA PRO A 772 10.69 13.08 16.04
C PRO A 772 10.27 11.67 15.60
N VAL A 773 11.22 10.90 15.08
CA VAL A 773 11.18 9.44 15.04
C VAL A 773 11.68 8.85 16.37
N SER A 774 11.45 7.55 16.58
CA SER A 774 11.88 6.85 17.79
C SER A 774 13.40 6.90 17.95
N GLY A 775 13.85 7.28 19.15
CA GLY A 775 15.26 7.29 19.53
C GLY A 775 15.94 5.93 19.37
N ALA A 776 15.21 4.82 19.49
CA ALA A 776 15.71 3.45 19.30
C ALA A 776 15.99 3.07 17.84
N SER A 777 15.74 3.97 16.87
CA SER A 777 15.80 3.66 15.43
C SER A 777 16.67 4.60 14.59
N LEU A 778 17.36 5.54 15.25
CA LEU A 778 18.12 6.59 14.57
C LEU A 778 19.26 6.02 13.73
N SER A 779 19.31 6.44 12.46
CA SER A 779 20.29 5.99 11.48
C SER A 779 20.78 7.18 10.66
N GLY A 780 22.00 7.12 10.14
CA GLY A 780 22.60 8.23 9.38
C GLY A 780 23.53 7.78 8.26
N ASP A 781 23.62 8.57 7.20
CA ASP A 781 24.69 8.47 6.20
C ASP A 781 25.97 9.12 6.76
N ALA A 782 27.07 8.37 6.78
CA ALA A 782 28.37 8.82 7.27
C ALA A 782 28.95 9.94 6.39
N GLU A 783 28.60 9.99 5.10
CA GLU A 783 29.09 10.99 4.14
C GLU A 783 28.29 12.31 4.22
N ALA A 784 27.12 12.32 4.86
CA ALA A 784 26.27 13.50 4.97
C ALA A 784 26.84 14.62 5.88
N GLY A 785 27.86 14.33 6.69
CA GLY A 785 28.44 15.32 7.62
C GLY A 785 27.53 15.62 8.82
N LEU A 786 26.77 14.62 9.29
CA LEU A 786 25.86 14.71 10.42
C LEU A 786 26.61 15.15 11.70
N PRO A 787 26.06 16.07 12.50
CA PRO A 787 26.68 16.47 13.76
C PRO A 787 26.60 15.33 14.79
N PRO A 788 27.56 15.22 15.73
CA PRO A 788 27.57 14.17 16.76
C PRO A 788 26.39 14.30 17.74
N PHE A 789 26.09 13.24 18.48
CA PHE A 789 25.16 13.28 19.61
C PHE A 789 25.71 14.14 20.75
N SER A 790 24.84 14.82 21.50
CA SER A 790 25.28 15.68 22.60
C SER A 790 25.82 14.85 23.77
N MET A 791 27.06 15.13 24.15
CA MET A 791 27.72 14.54 25.34
C MET A 791 27.24 15.17 26.67
N ALA A 792 26.51 16.29 26.62
CA ALA A 792 25.99 16.97 27.81
C ALA A 792 24.57 16.50 28.19
N MET A 793 23.78 16.07 27.19
CA MET A 793 22.38 15.67 27.36
C MET A 793 22.28 14.21 27.82
N LYS A 794 21.98 13.97 29.11
CA LYS A 794 21.93 12.60 29.65
C LYS A 794 20.76 11.74 29.13
N ASN A 795 19.55 12.31 29.08
CA ASN A 795 18.32 11.57 28.78
C ASN A 795 17.59 12.07 27.51
N THR A 796 18.19 13.01 26.78
CA THR A 796 17.56 13.72 25.65
C THR A 796 18.46 13.82 24.41
N ALA A 797 19.62 13.15 24.39
CA ALA A 797 20.58 13.22 23.29
C ALA A 797 19.97 12.84 21.93
N ASP A 798 19.08 11.85 21.89
CA ASP A 798 18.35 11.44 20.68
C ASP A 798 17.44 12.55 20.13
N GLY A 799 16.74 13.28 21.02
CA GLY A 799 15.84 14.37 20.64
C GLY A 799 16.60 15.62 20.20
N ASP A 800 17.63 16.00 20.98
CA ASP A 800 18.57 17.08 20.66
C ASP A 800 19.26 16.86 19.31
N TRP A 801 19.65 15.62 18.99
CA TRP A 801 20.25 15.29 17.70
C TRP A 801 19.27 15.53 16.54
N GLN A 802 18.03 15.02 16.64
CA GLN A 802 16.99 15.24 15.63
C GLN A 802 16.59 16.72 15.50
N GLU A 803 16.59 17.49 16.59
CA GLU A 803 16.38 18.93 16.57
C GLU A 803 17.49 19.66 15.80
N ARG A 804 18.76 19.31 16.08
CA ARG A 804 19.92 19.87 15.37
C ARG A 804 19.98 19.45 13.90
N LEU A 805 19.55 18.24 13.53
CA LEU A 805 19.42 17.84 12.13
C LEU A 805 18.42 18.74 11.39
N ARG A 806 17.22 18.91 11.95
CA ARG A 806 16.19 19.78 11.38
C ARG A 806 16.65 21.24 11.27
N ALA A 807 17.28 21.77 12.32
CA ALA A 807 17.82 23.13 12.33
C ALA A 807 18.98 23.32 11.33
N GLY A 808 19.74 22.26 11.05
CA GLY A 808 20.80 22.24 10.02
C GLY A 808 20.30 22.03 8.59
N GLY A 809 19.00 21.80 8.38
CA GLY A 809 18.43 21.52 7.05
C GLY A 809 18.69 20.12 6.51
N PHE A 810 19.12 19.17 7.35
CA PHE A 810 19.35 17.79 6.96
C PHE A 810 18.01 17.10 6.60
N ARG A 811 18.01 16.32 5.52
CA ARG A 811 16.85 15.58 5.06
C ARG A 811 16.65 14.33 5.93
N MET A 812 15.59 14.34 6.73
CA MET A 812 15.22 13.19 7.56
C MET A 812 14.02 12.45 6.98
N PHE A 813 14.10 11.11 6.90
CA PHE A 813 13.02 10.25 6.43
C PHE A 813 12.52 9.30 7.52
N SER A 814 11.20 9.16 7.60
CA SER A 814 10.48 8.27 8.50
C SER A 814 10.06 7.02 7.74
N GLY A 815 10.65 5.88 8.07
CA GLY A 815 10.37 4.57 7.48
C GLY A 815 9.04 3.98 7.96
N ASP A 816 8.98 2.67 8.10
CA ASP A 816 7.79 1.96 8.55
C ASP A 816 7.58 2.00 10.09
N GLY A 817 6.49 1.39 10.55
CA GLY A 817 6.11 1.31 11.97
C GLY A 817 6.08 -0.10 12.55
N ILE A 818 6.40 -1.16 11.77
CA ILE A 818 6.24 -2.58 12.18
C ILE A 818 7.53 -3.41 12.17
N SER A 819 8.61 -2.95 11.54
CA SER A 819 9.92 -3.64 11.54
C SER A 819 10.64 -3.52 12.88
N MET A 820 10.07 -2.80 13.84
CA MET A 820 10.56 -2.66 15.21
C MET A 820 9.39 -2.70 16.19
N VAL A 821 9.52 -3.45 17.27
CA VAL A 821 8.56 -3.49 18.40
C VAL A 821 9.32 -3.11 19.66
N VAL A 822 8.87 -2.04 20.31
CA VAL A 822 9.53 -1.52 21.50
C VAL A 822 9.16 -2.36 22.72
N GLN A 823 10.14 -2.92 23.43
CA GLN A 823 9.89 -3.79 24.58
C GLN A 823 9.86 -2.99 25.89
N ARG A 824 8.90 -3.31 26.74
CA ARG A 824 8.72 -2.74 28.07
C ARG A 824 8.55 -3.88 29.07
N GLY A 825 9.68 -4.29 29.64
CA GLY A 825 9.75 -5.25 30.73
C GLY A 825 8.95 -4.82 31.96
N ALA A 826 8.64 -5.77 32.84
CA ALA A 826 7.70 -5.56 33.96
C ALA A 826 8.16 -4.51 35.01
N ASP A 827 9.46 -4.27 35.16
CA ASP A 827 10.00 -3.21 36.03
C ASP A 827 10.31 -1.92 35.24
N GLU A 828 9.47 -0.89 35.39
CA GLU A 828 9.67 0.44 34.78
C GLU A 828 10.99 1.12 35.25
N ALA A 829 11.54 0.76 36.41
CA ALA A 829 12.81 1.31 36.87
C ALA A 829 14.02 0.80 36.07
N SER A 830 13.90 -0.35 35.40
CA SER A 830 14.93 -0.89 34.50
C SER A 830 15.06 -0.07 33.20
N HIS A 831 13.99 0.62 32.78
CA HIS A 831 13.92 1.37 31.53
C HIS A 831 14.52 2.77 31.63
N THR A 832 15.22 3.19 30.57
CA THR A 832 15.79 4.55 30.47
C THR A 832 14.70 5.61 30.27
N TRP A 833 13.57 5.22 29.69
CA TRP A 833 12.40 6.06 29.46
C TRP A 833 11.19 5.52 30.22
N LYS A 834 10.47 6.39 30.92
CA LYS A 834 9.36 6.04 31.82
C LYS A 834 8.02 6.43 31.20
N LEU A 835 7.14 5.45 31.00
CA LEU A 835 5.81 5.64 30.42
C LEU A 835 4.94 6.53 31.32
N SER A 836 5.08 6.37 32.64
CA SER A 836 4.39 7.16 33.67
C SER A 836 4.61 8.67 33.54
N ALA A 837 5.74 9.09 32.96
CA ALA A 837 6.05 10.50 32.67
C ALA A 837 5.56 10.99 31.29
N ALA A 838 5.12 10.08 30.41
CA ALA A 838 4.82 10.33 29.01
C ALA A 838 3.31 10.27 28.68
N ARG A 839 2.50 11.00 29.45
CA ARG A 839 1.02 10.94 29.40
C ARG A 839 0.40 11.05 28.01
N ILE A 840 0.94 11.93 27.15
CA ILE A 840 0.49 12.13 25.75
C ILE A 840 0.64 10.86 24.91
N ILE A 841 1.64 10.02 25.18
CA ILE A 841 1.83 8.75 24.47
C ILE A 841 0.84 7.71 24.99
N MET A 842 0.56 7.68 26.30
CA MET A 842 -0.42 6.74 26.89
C MET A 842 -1.84 6.91 26.31
N ASP A 843 -2.28 8.14 26.06
CA ASP A 843 -3.62 8.44 25.49
C ASP A 843 -3.81 7.88 24.05
N ASP A 844 -2.71 7.59 23.35
CA ASP A 844 -2.64 7.14 21.94
C ASP A 844 -2.42 5.61 21.81
N LEU A 845 -2.10 4.91 22.91
CA LEU A 845 -1.91 3.45 22.89
C LEU A 845 -3.28 2.73 22.85
N ARG A 846 -3.42 1.75 21.98
CA ARG A 846 -4.57 0.84 21.91
C ARG A 846 -4.10 -0.62 21.91
N PRO A 847 -4.62 -1.49 22.79
CA PRO A 847 -4.34 -2.92 22.74
C PRO A 847 -4.70 -3.52 21.37
N VAL A 848 -3.79 -4.32 20.81
CA VAL A 848 -3.98 -5.01 19.52
C VAL A 848 -3.83 -6.52 19.61
N THR A 849 -3.09 -7.05 20.60
CA THR A 849 -3.08 -8.48 20.91
C THR A 849 -2.54 -8.73 22.30
N THR A 850 -3.07 -9.73 23.01
CA THR A 850 -2.33 -10.40 24.08
C THR A 850 -1.08 -11.07 23.48
N GLY A 851 0.01 -11.14 24.23
CA GLY A 851 1.30 -11.65 23.76
C GLY A 851 2.04 -10.69 22.82
N ARG A 852 3.04 -11.22 22.12
CA ARG A 852 3.96 -10.47 21.28
C ARG A 852 3.52 -10.42 19.82
N LEU A 853 3.28 -9.23 19.28
CA LEU A 853 2.99 -9.05 17.85
C LEU A 853 4.18 -9.42 16.94
N SER A 854 5.43 -9.36 17.45
CA SER A 854 6.66 -9.75 16.72
C SER A 854 6.56 -11.12 16.06
N ASP A 855 5.88 -12.06 16.72
CA ASP A 855 5.79 -13.46 16.33
C ASP A 855 4.89 -13.65 15.09
N ARG A 856 4.09 -12.62 14.75
CA ARG A 856 3.27 -12.53 13.54
C ARG A 856 3.87 -11.62 12.46
N LEU A 857 4.88 -10.80 12.81
CA LEU A 857 5.51 -9.85 11.90
C LEU A 857 6.65 -10.47 11.07
N ASN A 858 7.28 -11.53 11.60
CA ASN A 858 8.27 -12.35 10.88
C ASN A 858 7.66 -13.59 10.19
N ALA A 859 6.36 -13.83 10.37
CA ALA A 859 5.61 -14.94 9.75
C ALA A 859 4.86 -14.47 8.49
#